data_AF-A0A520QW51-F1
#
_entry.id   AF-A0A520QW51-F1
#
_cell.length_a   1.000
_cell.length_b   1.000
_cell.length_c   1.000
_cell.angle_alpha   90.00
_cell.angle_beta   90.00
_cell.angle_gamma   90.00
#
_symmetry.space_group_name_H-M   'P 1'
#
loop_
_entity.id
_entity.type
_entity.pdbx_description
1 polymer ?
#
loop_
_entity_poly.entity_id
_entity_poly.type
_entity_poly.pdbx_seq_one_letter_code
_entity_poly.pdbx_strand_id
1 'polypeptide(L)'
;MRPRTSISLFSGSSATIEIMLHFFSTSTRKNAAPGTRSCFPCLYPVLLACFIVPGLSYADRVTLDDGRILDGTIALLPGISIDPQAEDGAGSTVVMCDNGLTRTFISKKRVVGAAEEAAGQSLEEIKIFQRVPDSGRSLSSVGSILSTTPFDEFGRRIITLSTPGGRLDLVQGITTITPEWIAAEGLITEHPLRLDMRIATSSVPRETLSRIIERQLDGSDLDERLQFVRLLIQGTRYKEAKLELQGVIQDFPSLKSLQKQQTNISNLAADQLLQEIILRQKSGQDRLVLNLLENFSVEDATGELLQAVKELRDGYRGQLQRAATMVQQIQTLAAELPDTRDRTIAGAVVEEISAELTFESLKRLSVFERVGSDDQLPPEQALSLALTGWLGGENASQINLKLALSTAKVRNLVRQYLVSKDPEERLDIRQRLDAEEAFDAKTVAAVASHMVRPAAPSGGRDDGFFELEVRLPFHTTENKAVARYLVQLPPEYDARRRYPTIVSLHGAGTTPLQQIEWWAGASTDDGTREGQGGRHGAIVIAPAWGEKTQLDYRYSAEEHSVVLAVLRDASRQFSIDSDRVFLSGHSMGGDAAWDIGLSHPDLWAGVIIVSGKAGRYVNHYHQNARTLPFYIVSGALDHTTFSANEMDLDRYLKKGFDLTYVEYR
;
A
#
# COMPACT_ATOMS: atom_id res chain seq x y z
N MET A 1 19.03 -24.03 1.18
CA MET A 1 19.94 -22.86 1.25
C MET A 1 20.13 -22.32 -0.17
N ARG A 2 19.39 -21.27 -0.55
CA ARG A 2 19.64 -20.49 -1.78
C ARG A 2 20.17 -19.12 -1.35
N PRO A 3 21.23 -18.59 -1.95
CA PRO A 3 21.73 -17.26 -1.58
C PRO A 3 20.79 -16.20 -2.14
N ARG A 4 20.32 -15.30 -1.28
CA ARG A 4 19.69 -14.04 -1.68
C ARG A 4 20.81 -13.06 -2.04
N THR A 5 21.07 -12.88 -3.32
CA THR A 5 21.79 -11.70 -3.82
C THR A 5 20.77 -10.59 -4.02
N SER A 6 20.47 -9.84 -2.95
CA SER A 6 19.89 -8.51 -3.08
C SER A 6 21.03 -7.54 -3.41
N ILE A 7 21.06 -7.04 -4.63
CA ILE A 7 21.89 -5.89 -4.99
C ILE A 7 21.30 -4.69 -4.24
N SER A 8 21.99 -4.22 -3.19
CA SER A 8 21.70 -2.95 -2.54
C SER A 8 22.30 -1.82 -3.38
N LEU A 9 21.56 -1.37 -4.39
CA LEU A 9 21.75 -0.04 -4.94
C LEU A 9 20.79 0.88 -4.18
N PHE A 10 21.27 2.08 -3.82
CA PHE A 10 20.53 3.18 -3.19
C PHE A 10 20.46 3.20 -1.64
N SER A 11 21.58 3.59 -1.03
CA SER A 11 21.62 4.34 0.24
C SER A 11 21.95 5.85 0.01
N GLY A 12 21.77 6.35 -1.23
CA GLY A 12 22.32 7.63 -1.67
C GLY A 12 21.36 8.84 -1.66
N SER A 13 20.05 8.66 -1.47
CA SER A 13 19.10 9.79 -1.59
C SER A 13 19.22 10.75 -0.41
N SER A 14 19.42 10.25 0.81
CA SER A 14 19.53 11.07 2.02
C SER A 14 20.74 12.01 1.98
N ALA A 15 21.92 11.51 1.62
CA ALA A 15 23.14 12.33 1.47
C ALA A 15 23.02 13.38 0.33
N THR A 16 22.27 13.07 -0.73
CA THR A 16 22.05 14.00 -1.85
C THR A 16 21.08 15.13 -1.46
N ILE A 17 20.06 14.83 -0.66
CA ILE A 17 19.10 15.80 -0.10
C ILE A 17 19.81 16.77 0.88
N GLU A 18 20.68 16.25 1.77
CA GLU A 18 21.43 17.07 2.73
C GLU A 18 22.35 18.10 2.05
N ILE A 19 23.11 17.68 1.03
CA ILE A 19 24.01 18.57 0.27
C ILE A 19 23.21 19.68 -0.44
N MET A 20 22.03 19.35 -0.97
CA MET A 20 21.20 20.27 -1.74
C MET A 20 20.62 21.40 -0.86
N LEU A 21 20.05 21.04 0.29
CA LEU A 21 19.47 22.00 1.22
C LEU A 21 20.54 22.88 1.88
N HIS A 22 21.78 22.37 2.05
CA HIS A 22 22.89 23.15 2.59
C HIS A 22 23.26 24.36 1.70
N PHE A 23 23.08 24.26 0.37
CA PHE A 23 23.29 25.37 -0.57
C PHE A 23 22.23 26.48 -0.47
N PHE A 24 21.03 26.17 0.03
CA PHE A 24 19.99 27.19 0.28
C PHE A 24 20.21 27.96 1.59
N SER A 25 21.05 27.44 2.50
CA SER A 25 21.29 28.02 3.83
C SER A 25 22.32 29.17 3.84
N THR A 26 23.07 29.40 2.75
CA THR A 26 24.06 30.49 2.69
C THR A 26 23.43 31.82 2.25
N SER A 27 22.57 32.41 3.09
CA SER A 27 22.12 33.80 2.95
C SER A 27 22.49 34.59 4.21
N THR A 28 23.27 35.65 4.02
CA THR A 28 23.90 36.44 5.07
C THR A 28 22.94 37.44 5.73
N ARG A 29 22.43 37.15 6.93
CA ARG A 29 21.98 38.21 7.85
C ARG A 29 23.19 38.82 8.58
N LYS A 30 23.79 39.86 8.00
CA LYS A 30 24.59 40.83 8.77
C LYS A 30 23.64 41.92 9.28
N ASN A 31 23.31 41.87 10.57
CA ASN A 31 22.59 42.96 11.23
C ASN A 31 23.47 44.21 11.28
N ALA A 32 23.08 45.25 10.54
CA ALA A 32 23.66 46.58 10.64
C ALA A 32 23.00 47.33 11.81
N ALA A 33 23.81 47.74 12.79
CA ALA A 33 23.41 48.66 13.86
C ALA A 33 23.71 50.11 13.45
N PRO A 34 22.89 51.10 13.82
CA PRO A 34 23.30 52.49 13.79
C PRO A 34 23.65 53.03 15.18
N GLY A 35 24.79 53.73 15.25
CA GLY A 35 24.90 55.04 15.90
C GLY A 35 25.00 55.12 17.42
N THR A 36 26.23 55.17 17.91
CA THR A 36 26.67 55.62 19.24
C THR A 36 26.25 57.06 19.60
N ARG A 37 25.83 57.29 20.86
CA ARG A 37 26.27 58.43 21.70
C ARG A 37 26.18 58.07 23.20
N SER A 38 27.18 58.52 23.94
CA SER A 38 27.60 58.19 25.30
C SER A 38 26.81 58.86 26.43
N CYS A 39 26.67 58.19 27.59
CA CYS A 39 27.11 58.63 28.94
C CYS A 39 26.67 57.62 30.04
N PHE A 40 27.63 57.14 30.87
CA PHE A 40 27.49 56.28 32.06
C PHE A 40 27.08 57.10 33.33
N PRO A 41 26.91 56.50 34.55
CA PRO A 41 26.33 55.21 34.95
C PRO A 41 25.26 55.36 36.07
N CYS A 42 24.39 54.36 36.28
CA CYS A 42 23.85 54.07 37.62
C CYS A 42 23.43 52.59 37.72
N LEU A 43 24.03 51.89 38.68
CA LEU A 43 23.85 50.47 38.97
C LEU A 43 22.47 50.18 39.59
N TYR A 44 21.78 49.17 39.07
CA TYR A 44 20.93 48.23 39.84
C TYR A 44 20.72 46.95 39.01
N PRO A 45 21.04 45.74 39.52
CA PRO A 45 20.76 44.51 38.77
C PRO A 45 19.32 44.08 39.04
N VAL A 46 18.46 44.14 38.03
CA VAL A 46 17.21 43.37 38.00
C VAL A 46 17.53 42.05 37.29
N LEU A 47 17.63 40.99 38.08
CA LEU A 47 17.70 39.60 37.61
C LEU A 47 16.38 39.25 36.91
N LEU A 48 16.32 39.41 35.59
CA LEU A 48 15.26 38.83 34.76
C LEU A 48 15.79 37.48 34.24
N ALA A 49 15.42 36.41 34.93
CA ALA A 49 15.65 35.06 34.47
C ALA A 49 14.70 34.77 33.29
N CYS A 50 15.15 35.04 32.07
CA CYS A 50 14.56 34.45 30.87
C CYS A 50 14.96 32.98 30.83
N PHE A 51 14.06 32.10 31.27
CA PHE A 51 14.10 30.69 30.91
C PHE A 51 13.87 30.58 29.40
N ILE A 52 14.96 30.56 28.63
CA ILE A 52 14.95 30.02 27.28
C ILE A 52 14.97 28.50 27.48
N VAL A 53 13.81 27.86 27.38
CA VAL A 53 13.75 26.41 27.18
C VAL A 53 14.22 26.16 25.75
N PRO A 54 15.34 25.45 25.52
CA PRO A 54 15.68 25.00 24.18
C PRO A 54 14.67 23.91 23.80
N GLY A 55 13.99 24.07 22.66
CA GLY A 55 13.26 22.97 22.05
C GLY A 55 14.24 21.85 21.70
N LEU A 56 14.15 20.72 22.39
CA LEU A 56 14.87 19.50 22.04
C LEU A 56 14.18 18.88 20.82
N SER A 57 14.67 19.19 19.62
CA SER A 57 14.37 18.41 18.42
C SER A 57 15.47 17.38 18.22
N TYR A 58 15.38 16.26 18.95
CA TYR A 58 16.08 15.04 18.60
C TYR A 58 15.09 14.13 17.85
N ALA A 59 15.40 13.84 16.59
CA ALA A 59 14.75 12.75 15.88
C ALA A 59 15.56 11.49 16.18
N ASP A 60 14.99 10.62 16.99
CA ASP A 60 15.58 9.33 17.30
C ASP A 60 15.10 8.32 16.25
N ARG A 61 16.01 7.44 15.82
CA ARG A 61 15.70 6.38 14.88
C ARG A 61 15.66 5.04 15.60
N VAL A 62 14.60 4.27 15.36
CA VAL A 62 14.45 2.89 15.85
C VAL A 62 14.34 1.93 14.68
N THR A 63 15.15 0.88 14.69
CA THR A 63 15.11 -0.22 13.71
C THR A 63 14.52 -1.47 14.35
N LEU A 64 13.55 -2.07 13.67
CA LEU A 64 12.84 -3.28 14.10
C LEU A 64 13.46 -4.55 13.52
N ASP A 65 13.18 -5.69 14.15
CA ASP A 65 13.59 -7.03 13.72
C ASP A 65 13.08 -7.45 12.33
N ASP A 66 12.02 -6.81 11.85
CA ASP A 66 11.45 -6.98 10.50
C ASP A 66 12.05 -6.01 9.46
N GLY A 67 13.00 -5.17 9.86
CA GLY A 67 13.70 -4.22 9.01
C GLY A 67 12.98 -2.88 8.83
N ARG A 68 11.80 -2.67 9.43
CA ARG A 68 11.17 -1.34 9.45
C ARG A 68 12.00 -0.37 10.29
N ILE A 69 11.96 0.89 9.86
CA ILE A 69 12.61 2.01 10.54
C ILE A 69 11.52 2.99 10.94
N LEU A 70 11.54 3.43 12.19
CA LEU A 70 10.67 4.46 12.73
C LEU A 70 11.54 5.66 13.08
N ASP A 71 11.16 6.82 12.55
CA ASP A 71 11.83 8.10 12.79
C ASP A 71 10.87 9.04 13.51
N GLY A 72 11.32 9.67 14.60
CA GLY A 72 10.52 10.61 15.37
C GLY A 72 11.05 10.81 16.79
N THR A 73 10.24 11.43 17.65
CA THR A 73 10.52 11.50 19.08
C THR A 73 10.20 10.16 19.72
N ILE A 74 11.19 9.52 20.35
CA ILE A 74 11.04 8.19 20.95
C ILE A 74 10.79 8.29 22.46
N ALA A 75 9.78 7.57 22.96
CA ALA A 75 9.53 7.38 24.38
C ALA A 75 9.45 5.90 24.74
N LEU A 76 10.01 5.53 25.89
CA LEU A 76 9.97 4.17 26.41
C LEU A 76 8.91 4.07 27.51
N LEU A 77 7.87 3.26 27.28
CA LEU A 77 6.70 3.20 28.16
C LEU A 77 6.56 1.81 28.83
N PRO A 78 6.12 1.75 30.10
CA PRO A 78 5.75 0.48 30.76
C PRO A 78 4.48 -0.17 30.20
N GLY A 79 3.65 0.62 29.52
CA GLY A 79 2.35 0.24 28.93
C GLY A 79 1.81 1.38 28.08
N ILE A 80 0.75 1.11 27.33
CA ILE A 80 0.23 2.00 26.28
C ILE A 80 -0.56 3.21 26.81
N SER A 81 -1.11 3.09 28.02
CA SER A 81 -1.94 4.15 28.65
C SER A 81 -1.16 5.12 29.53
N ILE A 82 0.17 4.98 29.58
CA ILE A 82 1.01 5.81 30.43
C ILE A 82 1.37 7.08 29.66
N ASP A 83 1.21 8.22 30.31
CA ASP A 83 1.59 9.51 29.75
C ASP A 83 3.08 9.48 29.36
N PRO A 84 3.43 9.73 28.09
CA PRO A 84 4.82 9.74 27.65
C PRO A 84 5.69 10.80 28.32
N GLN A 85 5.09 11.77 29.04
CA GLN A 85 5.83 12.75 29.85
C GLN A 85 6.13 12.28 31.29
N ALA A 86 5.65 11.12 31.72
CA ALA A 86 5.93 10.60 33.05
C ALA A 86 7.34 10.02 33.14
N GLU A 87 8.19 10.59 34.01
CA GLU A 87 9.56 10.15 34.26
C GLU A 87 9.59 8.80 35.00
N ASP A 88 9.62 7.68 34.27
CA ASP A 88 10.30 6.46 34.75
C ASP A 88 10.50 5.42 33.63
N GLY A 89 11.74 5.25 33.17
CA GLY A 89 12.11 4.28 32.12
C GLY A 89 12.30 2.83 32.62
N ALA A 90 12.26 2.61 33.94
CA ALA A 90 12.43 1.30 34.56
C ALA A 90 11.22 0.40 34.30
N GLY A 91 11.44 -0.79 33.73
CA GLY A 91 10.37 -1.73 33.38
C GLY A 91 9.63 -1.44 32.07
N SER A 92 10.13 -0.53 31.25
CA SER A 92 9.56 -0.22 29.92
C SER A 92 9.52 -1.44 28.99
N THR A 93 8.33 -1.72 28.43
CA THR A 93 8.09 -2.82 27.48
C THR A 93 7.63 -2.36 26.11
N VAL A 94 7.25 -1.09 25.99
CA VAL A 94 6.70 -0.46 24.78
C VAL A 94 7.65 0.65 24.33
N VAL A 95 7.81 0.79 23.03
CA VAL A 95 8.45 1.93 22.38
C VAL A 95 7.36 2.70 21.65
N MET A 96 7.23 3.99 21.96
CA MET A 96 6.38 4.93 21.24
C MET A 96 7.27 5.81 20.37
N CYS A 97 6.91 5.99 19.10
CA CYS A 97 7.53 6.91 18.16
C CYS A 97 6.50 7.95 17.71
N ASP A 98 6.71 9.23 18.04
CA ASP A 98 5.87 10.35 17.61
C ASP A 98 6.57 11.11 16.48
N ASN A 99 6.01 11.04 15.26
CA ASN A 99 6.52 11.79 14.10
C ASN A 99 5.74 13.09 13.84
N GLY A 100 4.94 13.54 14.81
CA GLY A 100 4.07 14.72 14.70
C GLY A 100 2.73 14.44 14.01
N LEU A 101 2.64 13.48 13.08
CA LEU A 101 1.38 13.03 12.49
C LEU A 101 0.73 11.90 13.32
N THR A 102 1.56 10.93 13.71
CA THR A 102 1.14 9.70 14.38
C THR A 102 2.02 9.41 15.57
N ARG A 103 1.45 8.69 16.55
CA ARG A 103 2.18 7.97 17.58
C ARG A 103 2.12 6.48 17.27
N THR A 104 3.27 5.90 16.97
CA THR A 104 3.40 4.47 16.66
C THR A 104 3.96 3.73 17.86
N PHE A 105 3.25 2.70 18.31
CA PHE A 105 3.59 1.89 19.47
C PHE A 105 3.96 0.48 19.02
N ILE A 106 5.15 0.03 19.43
CA ILE A 106 5.70 -1.30 19.14
C ILE A 106 6.33 -1.92 20.38
N SER A 107 6.48 -3.24 20.38
CA SER A 107 7.14 -3.92 21.50
C SER A 107 8.64 -3.61 21.49
N LYS A 108 9.17 -3.23 22.66
CA LYS A 108 10.62 -3.05 22.85
C LYS A 108 11.43 -4.31 22.51
N LYS A 109 10.83 -5.50 22.65
CA LYS A 109 11.49 -6.78 22.31
C LYS A 109 11.78 -6.95 20.83
N ARG A 110 11.12 -6.17 19.97
CA ARG A 110 11.30 -6.20 18.51
C ARG A 110 12.28 -5.15 18.01
N VAL A 111 12.79 -4.28 18.90
CA VAL A 111 13.81 -3.30 18.54
C VAL A 111 15.18 -3.96 18.51
N VAL A 112 15.86 -3.85 17.37
CA VAL A 112 17.21 -4.40 17.15
C VAL A 112 18.27 -3.32 17.03
N GLY A 113 17.88 -2.07 16.77
CA GLY A 113 18.78 -0.94 16.70
C GLY A 113 18.08 0.35 17.14
N ALA A 114 18.83 1.22 17.80
CA ALA A 114 18.44 2.59 18.09
C ALA A 114 19.64 3.48 17.81
N ALA A 115 19.42 4.59 17.11
CA ALA A 115 20.44 5.57 16.82
C ALA A 115 19.91 6.97 17.15
N GLU A 116 20.70 7.73 17.89
CA GLU A 116 20.55 9.17 17.98
C GLU A 116 21.13 9.72 16.67
N GLU A 117 20.27 10.16 15.75
CA GLU A 117 20.76 10.89 14.58
C GLU A 117 21.13 12.31 15.02
N ALA A 118 22.37 12.72 14.74
CA ALA A 118 22.76 14.12 14.89
C ALA A 118 21.80 14.97 14.06
N ALA A 119 21.13 15.93 14.69
CA ALA A 119 20.07 16.76 14.13
C ALA A 119 20.13 16.85 12.60
N GLY A 120 19.35 16.01 11.93
CA GLY A 120 18.97 16.26 10.54
C GLY A 120 18.41 17.69 10.47
N GLN A 121 18.53 18.33 9.32
CA GLN A 121 17.98 19.69 9.15
C GLN A 121 16.53 19.73 9.65
N SER A 122 16.21 20.73 10.45
CA SER A 122 14.84 20.97 10.92
C SER A 122 13.88 20.96 9.73
N LEU A 123 12.79 20.21 9.85
CA LEU A 123 11.72 20.23 8.86
C LEU A 123 11.21 21.67 8.70
N GLU A 124 10.99 22.07 7.45
CA GLU A 124 10.43 23.38 7.16
C GLU A 124 9.02 23.49 7.73
N GLU A 125 8.70 24.65 8.27
CA GLU A 125 7.41 24.91 8.90
C GLU A 125 6.87 26.25 8.42
N ILE A 126 5.69 26.23 7.80
CA ILE A 126 4.98 27.44 7.37
C ILE A 126 3.77 27.63 8.27
N LYS A 127 3.72 28.77 8.96
CA LYS A 127 2.59 29.15 9.82
C LYS A 127 1.53 29.87 8.99
N ILE A 128 0.29 29.42 9.13
CA ILE A 128 -0.87 30.01 8.46
C ILE A 128 -1.70 30.74 9.52
N PHE A 129 -1.87 32.05 9.37
CA PHE A 129 -2.60 32.81 10.38
C PHE A 129 -4.09 32.43 10.38
N GLN A 130 -4.57 31.92 11.51
CA GLN A 130 -5.98 31.70 11.78
C GLN A 130 -6.35 32.21 13.17
N ARG A 131 -7.63 32.51 13.38
CA ARG A 131 -8.17 32.83 14.69
C ARG A 131 -8.59 31.54 15.40
N VAL A 132 -7.70 31.02 16.24
CA VAL A 132 -7.92 29.82 17.07
C VAL A 132 -8.32 30.24 18.49
N PRO A 133 -9.29 29.58 19.14
CA PRO A 133 -9.72 29.94 20.49
C PRO A 133 -8.67 29.58 21.55
N ASP A 134 -8.22 30.59 22.32
CA ASP A 134 -7.33 30.41 23.47
C ASP A 134 -8.00 29.68 24.64
N SER A 135 -9.33 29.76 24.72
CA SER A 135 -10.17 29.12 25.74
C SER A 135 -11.49 28.63 25.14
N GLY A 136 -12.03 27.54 25.67
CA GLY A 136 -13.23 26.90 25.16
C GLY A 136 -13.36 25.47 25.67
N ARG A 137 -14.50 24.82 25.39
CA ARG A 137 -14.66 23.40 25.71
C ARG A 137 -13.68 22.60 24.85
N SER A 138 -12.84 21.79 25.49
CA SER A 138 -12.06 20.76 24.79
C SER A 138 -13.00 19.62 24.43
N LEU A 139 -12.93 19.14 23.19
CA LEU A 139 -13.55 17.87 22.84
C LEU A 139 -12.74 16.76 23.50
N SER A 140 -13.29 16.17 24.56
CA SER A 140 -12.72 14.96 25.17
C SER A 140 -13.01 13.70 24.34
N SER A 141 -13.86 13.78 23.32
CA SER A 141 -14.11 12.72 22.35
C SER A 141 -14.84 13.32 21.15
N VAL A 142 -14.41 12.98 19.94
CA VAL A 142 -15.12 13.37 18.71
C VAL A 142 -16.01 12.20 18.30
N GLY A 143 -17.31 12.42 18.14
CA GLY A 143 -18.19 11.41 17.53
C GLY A 143 -17.92 11.28 16.03
N SER A 144 -18.70 10.46 15.33
CA SER A 144 -18.42 10.19 13.91
C SER A 144 -18.45 11.45 13.04
N ILE A 145 -17.45 11.59 12.16
CA ILE A 145 -17.44 12.63 11.12
C ILE A 145 -18.50 12.25 10.08
N LEU A 146 -19.51 13.10 9.92
CA LEU A 146 -20.62 12.90 8.98
C LEU A 146 -20.29 13.45 7.59
N SER A 147 -19.56 14.57 7.51
CA SER A 147 -19.11 15.17 6.26
C SER A 147 -17.92 16.11 6.49
N THR A 148 -17.17 16.38 5.43
CA THR A 148 -16.05 17.32 5.42
C THR A 148 -15.99 18.02 4.07
N THR A 149 -15.97 19.34 4.05
CA THR A 149 -15.75 20.10 2.81
C THR A 149 -14.25 20.11 2.45
N PRO A 150 -13.87 20.34 1.19
CA PRO A 150 -12.50 20.67 0.84
C PRO A 150 -12.03 21.95 1.55
N PHE A 151 -10.72 22.10 1.69
CA PHE A 151 -10.12 23.37 2.12
C PHE A 151 -10.25 24.44 1.03
N ASP A 152 -10.59 25.66 1.44
CA ASP A 152 -10.59 26.84 0.58
C ASP A 152 -9.18 27.45 0.42
N GLU A 153 -9.07 28.57 -0.30
CA GLU A 153 -7.80 29.28 -0.51
C GLU A 153 -7.22 29.90 0.77
N PHE A 154 -7.99 30.00 1.85
CA PHE A 154 -7.53 30.47 3.16
C PHE A 154 -7.17 29.31 4.10
N GLY A 155 -7.23 28.06 3.60
CA GLY A 155 -6.96 26.86 4.38
C GLY A 155 -8.08 26.51 5.35
N ARG A 156 -9.33 26.91 5.08
CA ARG A 156 -10.49 26.68 5.95
C ARG A 156 -11.45 25.66 5.35
N ARG A 157 -12.11 24.88 6.19
CA ARG A 157 -13.16 23.93 5.81
C ARG A 157 -14.22 23.80 6.90
N ILE A 158 -15.34 23.18 6.55
CA ILE A 158 -16.39 22.80 7.49
C ILE A 158 -16.33 21.28 7.68
N ILE A 159 -16.27 20.84 8.93
CA ILE A 159 -16.48 19.44 9.31
C ILE A 159 -17.81 19.34 10.06
N THR A 160 -18.62 18.33 9.73
CA THR A 160 -19.86 18.05 10.44
C THR A 160 -19.68 16.81 11.28
N LEU A 161 -19.87 16.94 12.58
CA LEU A 161 -19.71 15.89 13.57
C LEU A 161 -21.08 15.41 14.08
N SER A 162 -21.19 14.12 14.35
CA SER A 162 -22.26 13.57 15.16
C SER A 162 -21.88 13.66 16.63
N THR A 163 -22.69 14.33 17.45
CA THR A 163 -22.45 14.46 18.89
C THR A 163 -23.68 13.97 19.68
N PRO A 164 -23.57 13.71 21.00
CA PRO A 164 -24.75 13.38 21.82
C PRO A 164 -25.85 14.46 21.76
N GLY A 165 -25.50 15.71 21.46
CA GLY A 165 -26.44 16.82 21.30
C GLY A 165 -26.98 17.01 19.87
N GLY A 166 -26.65 16.10 18.94
CA GLY A 166 -27.03 16.19 17.53
C GLY A 166 -25.86 16.56 16.62
N ARG A 167 -26.17 17.08 15.43
CA ARG A 167 -25.17 17.48 14.43
C ARG A 167 -24.48 18.78 14.86
N LEU A 168 -23.16 18.80 14.76
CA LEU A 168 -22.34 19.97 15.06
C LEU A 168 -21.47 20.31 13.84
N ASP A 169 -21.67 21.48 13.25
CA ASP A 169 -20.79 22.01 12.21
C ASP A 169 -19.67 22.82 12.86
N LEU A 170 -18.43 22.42 12.60
CA LEU A 170 -17.23 23.09 13.09
C LEU A 170 -16.44 23.65 11.91
N VAL A 171 -16.05 24.92 12.03
CA VAL A 171 -15.08 25.51 11.11
C VAL A 171 -13.69 25.12 11.57
N GLN A 172 -12.93 24.47 10.69
CA GLN A 172 -11.54 24.07 10.91
C GLN A 172 -10.63 24.85 9.96
N GLY A 173 -9.45 25.27 10.43
CA GLY A 173 -8.46 25.97 9.63
C GLY A 173 -7.08 25.33 9.76
N ILE A 174 -6.32 25.38 8.68
CA ILE A 174 -4.91 25.01 8.68
C ILE A 174 -4.14 26.13 9.37
N THR A 175 -3.33 25.77 10.36
CA THR A 175 -2.51 26.73 11.14
C THR A 175 -1.02 26.51 10.96
N THR A 176 -0.62 25.30 10.57
CA THR A 176 0.78 24.91 10.34
C THR A 176 0.83 23.93 9.18
N ILE A 177 1.82 24.10 8.29
CA ILE A 177 2.13 23.17 7.21
C ILE A 177 3.59 22.74 7.36
N THR A 178 3.81 21.43 7.41
CA THR A 178 5.13 20.80 7.37
C THR A 178 5.22 19.89 6.14
N PRO A 179 6.40 19.38 5.78
CA PRO A 179 6.58 18.38 4.73
C PRO A 179 5.67 17.15 4.86
N GLU A 180 5.43 16.68 6.09
CA GLU A 180 4.75 15.40 6.35
C GLU A 180 3.30 15.57 6.81
N TRP A 181 3.01 16.61 7.57
CA TRP A 181 1.68 16.85 8.14
C TRP A 181 1.29 18.33 8.20
N ILE A 182 -0.02 18.57 8.26
CA ILE A 182 -0.64 19.87 8.53
C ILE A 182 -1.35 19.83 9.89
N ALA A 183 -1.30 20.95 10.60
CA ALA A 183 -2.15 21.20 11.75
C ALA A 183 -3.49 21.75 11.28
N ALA A 184 -4.58 21.09 11.67
CA ALA A 184 -5.94 21.51 11.35
C ALA A 184 -6.73 21.75 12.64
N GLU A 185 -6.92 23.02 13.02
CA GLU A 185 -7.46 23.42 14.31
C GLU A 185 -8.87 24.03 14.19
N GLY A 186 -9.69 23.86 15.23
CA GLY A 186 -11.00 24.50 15.33
C GLY A 186 -10.87 26.03 15.40
N LEU A 187 -11.63 26.76 14.60
CA LEU A 187 -11.57 28.22 14.55
C LEU A 187 -12.61 28.87 15.48
N ILE A 188 -12.36 30.14 15.83
CA ILE A 188 -13.32 30.94 16.63
C ILE A 188 -14.60 31.15 15.82
N THR A 189 -15.71 30.67 16.38
CA THR A 189 -17.09 30.93 15.96
C THR A 189 -17.90 31.41 17.17
N GLU A 190 -19.23 31.56 17.06
CA GLU A 190 -20.12 31.91 18.17
C GLU A 190 -20.01 30.94 19.37
N HIS A 191 -19.63 29.69 19.11
CA HIS A 191 -19.44 28.64 20.11
C HIS A 191 -18.05 27.99 19.93
N PRO A 192 -16.98 28.59 20.49
CA PRO A 192 -15.62 28.14 20.24
C PRO A 192 -15.40 26.74 20.83
N LEU A 193 -14.83 25.87 20.00
CA LEU A 193 -14.53 24.49 20.33
C LEU A 193 -13.06 24.22 20.04
N ARG A 194 -12.34 23.72 21.04
CA ARG A 194 -10.94 23.36 20.85
C ARG A 194 -10.88 21.97 20.23
N LEU A 195 -10.43 21.94 18.99
CA LEU A 195 -10.09 20.74 18.23
C LEU A 195 -8.69 20.96 17.66
N ASP A 196 -7.80 20.01 17.90
CA ASP A 196 -6.49 19.94 17.27
C ASP A 196 -6.39 18.57 16.59
N MET A 197 -6.04 18.57 15.30
CA MET A 197 -5.88 17.36 14.50
C MET A 197 -4.64 17.50 13.62
N ARG A 198 -4.06 16.35 13.26
CA ARG A 198 -2.96 16.26 12.30
C ARG A 198 -3.43 15.46 11.09
N ILE A 199 -3.13 15.97 9.90
CA ILE A 199 -3.48 15.33 8.63
C ILE A 199 -2.21 15.27 7.79
N ALA A 200 -1.98 14.17 7.07
CA ALA A 200 -0.83 14.09 6.17
C ALA A 200 -0.87 15.20 5.13
N THR A 201 0.24 15.90 4.90
CA THR A 201 0.33 17.00 3.91
C THR A 201 0.01 16.48 2.50
N SER A 202 0.37 15.22 2.22
CA SER A 202 0.06 14.51 0.98
C SER A 202 -1.44 14.31 0.73
N SER A 203 -2.30 14.49 1.75
CA SER A 203 -3.76 14.41 1.59
C SER A 203 -4.39 15.73 1.12
N VAL A 204 -3.62 16.81 1.05
CA VAL A 204 -4.09 18.10 0.51
C VAL A 204 -3.72 18.18 -0.98
N PRO A 205 -4.69 18.38 -1.89
CA PRO A 205 -4.39 18.55 -3.31
C PRO A 205 -3.37 19.65 -3.55
N ARG A 206 -2.47 19.43 -4.50
CA ARG A 206 -1.41 20.37 -4.89
C ARG A 206 -1.92 21.79 -5.07
N GLU A 207 -2.92 21.96 -5.93
CA GLU A 207 -3.44 23.27 -6.31
C GLU A 207 -4.06 23.99 -5.11
N THR A 208 -4.58 23.24 -4.14
CA THR A 208 -5.08 23.80 -2.89
C THR A 208 -3.94 24.20 -1.97
N LEU A 209 -2.92 23.35 -1.79
CA LEU A 209 -1.77 23.67 -0.96
C LEU A 209 -1.01 24.90 -1.47
N SER A 210 -0.73 24.96 -2.79
CA SER A 210 -0.09 26.11 -3.42
C SER A 210 -0.88 27.40 -3.20
N ARG A 211 -2.20 27.40 -3.46
CA ARG A 211 -3.04 28.60 -3.24
C ARG A 211 -3.05 29.07 -1.80
N ILE A 212 -3.08 28.15 -0.84
CA ILE A 212 -3.04 28.49 0.59
C ILE A 212 -1.72 29.16 0.94
N ILE A 213 -0.60 28.60 0.48
CA ILE A 213 0.74 29.11 0.79
C ILE A 213 1.00 30.44 0.08
N GLU A 214 0.68 30.55 -1.22
CA GLU A 214 0.82 31.79 -2.00
C GLU A 214 0.07 32.99 -1.41
N ARG A 215 -1.04 32.74 -0.69
CA ARG A 215 -1.81 33.77 0.02
C ARG A 215 -1.14 34.26 1.30
N GLN A 216 -0.22 33.49 1.87
CA GLN A 216 0.46 33.81 3.13
C GLN A 216 1.88 34.32 2.92
N LEU A 217 2.55 33.89 1.85
CA LEU A 217 3.91 34.34 1.54
C LEU A 217 3.92 35.70 0.86
N ASP A 218 4.91 36.53 1.18
CA ASP A 218 5.25 37.69 0.38
C ASP A 218 5.95 37.23 -0.91
N GLY A 219 5.24 37.34 -2.03
CA GLY A 219 5.76 36.94 -3.35
C GLY A 219 7.03 37.68 -3.78
N SER A 220 7.35 38.81 -3.13
CA SER A 220 8.58 39.59 -3.36
C SER A 220 9.74 39.21 -2.43
N ASP A 221 9.49 38.40 -1.39
CA ASP A 221 10.51 37.88 -0.49
C ASP A 221 11.07 36.55 -1.03
N LEU A 222 12.35 36.58 -1.42
CA LEU A 222 13.06 35.42 -1.93
C LEU A 222 13.18 34.29 -0.89
N ASP A 223 13.43 34.62 0.37
CA ASP A 223 13.66 33.62 1.41
C ASP A 223 12.39 32.82 1.70
N GLU A 224 11.23 33.48 1.69
CA GLU A 224 9.90 32.86 1.83
C GLU A 224 9.55 31.96 0.64
N ARG A 225 9.79 32.43 -0.60
CA ARG A 225 9.58 31.61 -1.80
C ARG A 225 10.46 30.36 -1.80
N LEU A 226 11.72 30.50 -1.40
CA LEU A 226 12.66 29.37 -1.30
C LEU A 226 12.31 28.45 -0.12
N GLN A 227 11.71 28.96 0.95
CA GLN A 227 11.17 28.13 2.04
C GLN A 227 10.13 27.14 1.52
N PHE A 228 9.21 27.61 0.68
CA PHE A 228 8.21 26.74 0.09
C PHE A 228 8.82 25.67 -0.81
N VAL A 229 9.81 26.03 -1.64
CA VAL A 229 10.56 25.05 -2.45
C VAL A 229 11.20 23.97 -1.57
N ARG A 230 11.84 24.35 -0.44
CA ARG A 230 12.45 23.40 0.49
C ARG A 230 11.41 22.50 1.16
N LEU A 231 10.27 23.04 1.57
CA LEU A 231 9.15 22.26 2.11
C LEU A 231 8.66 21.20 1.11
N LEU A 232 8.51 21.56 -0.16
CA LEU A 232 8.10 20.63 -1.21
C LEU A 232 9.16 19.54 -1.47
N ILE A 233 10.45 19.89 -1.45
CA ILE A 233 11.56 18.93 -1.57
C ILE A 233 11.55 17.94 -0.42
N GLN A 234 11.47 18.43 0.82
CA GLN A 234 11.43 17.60 2.03
C GLN A 234 10.18 16.69 2.03
N GLY A 235 9.05 17.18 1.50
CA GLY A 235 7.83 16.40 1.33
C GLY A 235 7.84 15.44 0.14
N THR A 236 8.97 15.28 -0.55
CA THR A 236 9.13 14.44 -1.77
C THR A 236 8.24 14.83 -2.95
N ARG A 237 7.81 16.10 -3.01
CA ARG A 237 6.95 16.69 -4.06
C ARG A 237 7.81 17.35 -5.14
N TYR A 238 8.76 16.61 -5.72
CA TYR A 238 9.80 17.17 -6.58
C TYR A 238 9.29 17.86 -7.84
N LYS A 239 8.23 17.31 -8.48
CA LYS A 239 7.60 17.95 -9.64
C LYS A 239 7.09 19.35 -9.33
N GLU A 240 6.56 19.53 -8.12
CA GLU A 240 6.00 20.79 -7.66
C GLU A 240 7.10 21.76 -7.25
N ALA A 241 8.10 21.26 -6.52
CA ALA A 241 9.29 22.03 -6.18
C ALA A 241 9.99 22.58 -7.43
N LYS A 242 10.03 21.80 -8.52
CA LYS A 242 10.60 22.24 -9.81
C LYS A 242 9.81 23.41 -10.41
N LEU A 243 8.47 23.31 -10.43
CA LEU A 243 7.60 24.34 -10.98
C LEU A 243 7.68 25.63 -10.15
N GLU A 244 7.71 25.51 -8.82
CA GLU A 244 7.86 26.67 -7.94
C GLU A 244 9.23 27.33 -8.11
N LEU A 245 10.32 26.55 -8.13
CA LEU A 245 11.67 27.08 -8.34
C LEU A 245 11.81 27.74 -9.73
N GLN A 246 11.12 27.24 -10.75
CA GLN A 246 11.06 27.89 -12.06
C GLN A 246 10.45 29.29 -11.98
N GLY A 247 9.35 29.45 -11.24
CA GLY A 247 8.75 30.75 -10.98
C GLY A 247 9.73 31.69 -10.26
N VAL A 248 10.40 31.20 -9.22
CA VAL A 248 11.43 31.98 -8.50
C VAL A 248 12.57 32.43 -9.43
N ILE A 249 13.07 31.56 -10.32
CA ILE A 249 14.13 31.93 -11.27
C ILE A 249 13.65 33.01 -12.27
N GLN A 250 12.38 32.96 -12.67
CA GLN A 250 11.79 33.97 -13.57
C GLN A 250 11.64 35.33 -12.86
N ASP A 251 11.19 35.33 -11.61
CA ASP A 251 10.99 36.54 -10.81
C ASP A 251 12.34 37.14 -10.35
N PHE A 252 13.37 36.32 -10.15
CA PHE A 252 14.70 36.70 -9.66
C PHE A 252 15.85 36.26 -10.61
N PRO A 253 15.96 36.84 -11.83
CA PRO A 253 16.85 36.36 -12.89
C PRO A 253 18.36 36.53 -12.61
N SER A 254 18.75 37.27 -11.57
CA SER A 254 20.16 37.45 -11.16
C SER A 254 20.75 36.21 -10.49
N LEU A 255 19.93 35.24 -10.08
CA LEU A 255 20.33 34.08 -9.27
C LEU A 255 20.69 32.86 -10.12
N LYS A 256 21.78 32.96 -10.90
CA LYS A 256 22.29 31.85 -11.73
C LYS A 256 22.60 30.56 -10.96
N SER A 257 22.86 30.65 -9.65
CA SER A 257 23.12 29.49 -8.77
C SER A 257 21.90 28.56 -8.62
N LEU A 258 20.68 29.05 -8.81
CA LEU A 258 19.45 28.27 -8.68
C LEU A 258 19.21 27.32 -9.85
N GLN A 259 19.85 27.54 -11.00
CA GLN A 259 19.75 26.62 -12.15
C GLN A 259 20.32 25.24 -11.81
N LYS A 260 21.40 25.17 -11.01
CA LYS A 260 21.96 23.90 -10.53
C LYS A 260 20.98 23.16 -9.60
N GLN A 261 20.26 23.91 -8.77
CA GLN A 261 19.24 23.36 -7.87
C GLN A 261 18.06 22.78 -8.65
N GLN A 262 17.63 23.48 -9.71
CA GLN A 262 16.60 22.99 -10.60
C GLN A 262 16.99 21.64 -11.23
N THR A 263 18.23 21.49 -11.73
CA THR A 263 18.74 20.21 -12.24
C THR A 263 18.72 19.11 -11.17
N ASN A 264 19.08 19.44 -9.92
CA ASN A 264 19.04 18.45 -8.83
C ASN A 264 17.61 17.99 -8.51
N ILE A 265 16.64 18.91 -8.45
CA ILE A 265 15.23 18.57 -8.22
C ILE A 265 14.69 17.72 -9.36
N SER A 266 15.06 18.07 -10.61
CA SER A 266 14.77 17.27 -11.80
C SER A 266 15.30 15.83 -11.67
N ASN A 267 16.54 15.66 -11.21
CA ASN A 267 17.11 14.33 -10.98
C ASN A 267 16.37 13.54 -9.89
N LEU A 268 15.98 14.19 -8.78
CA LEU A 268 15.18 13.56 -7.72
C LEU A 268 13.80 13.13 -8.21
N ALA A 269 13.15 13.96 -9.03
CA ALA A 269 11.86 13.61 -9.66
C ALA A 269 12.00 12.42 -10.62
N ALA A 270 13.10 12.36 -11.37
CA ALA A 270 13.39 11.28 -12.29
C ALA A 270 13.70 9.96 -11.56
N ASP A 271 14.45 10.00 -10.46
CA ASP A 271 14.68 8.84 -9.59
C ASP A 271 13.37 8.36 -8.96
N GLN A 272 12.54 9.25 -8.40
CA GLN A 272 11.23 8.90 -7.86
C GLN A 272 10.34 8.21 -8.90
N LEU A 273 10.35 8.69 -10.16
CA LEU A 273 9.62 8.04 -11.25
C LEU A 273 10.19 6.66 -11.57
N LEU A 274 11.51 6.48 -11.58
CA LEU A 274 12.12 5.16 -11.78
C LEU A 274 11.76 4.19 -10.65
N GLN A 275 11.75 4.65 -9.39
CA GLN A 275 11.30 3.83 -8.26
C GLN A 275 9.83 3.42 -8.40
N GLU A 276 8.97 4.33 -8.87
CA GLU A 276 7.58 4.00 -9.19
C GLU A 276 7.50 2.97 -10.32
N ILE A 277 8.28 3.10 -11.40
CA ILE A 277 8.34 2.10 -12.48
C ILE A 277 8.74 0.73 -11.95
N ILE A 278 9.76 0.66 -11.08
CA ILE A 278 10.20 -0.60 -10.45
C ILE A 278 9.10 -1.18 -9.56
N LEU A 279 8.37 -0.35 -8.82
CA LEU A 279 7.21 -0.80 -8.06
C LEU A 279 6.13 -1.39 -8.98
N ARG A 280 5.79 -0.70 -10.07
CA ARG A 280 4.79 -1.16 -11.05
C ARG A 280 5.19 -2.48 -11.72
N GLN A 281 6.49 -2.66 -12.01
CA GLN A 281 7.04 -3.94 -12.48
C GLN A 281 6.83 -5.05 -11.45
N LYS A 282 7.15 -4.81 -10.17
CA LYS A 282 6.91 -5.78 -9.09
C LYS A 282 5.41 -6.07 -8.90
N SER A 283 4.56 -5.10 -9.19
CA SER A 283 3.10 -5.22 -9.23
C SER A 283 2.58 -5.85 -10.53
N GLY A 284 3.47 -6.23 -11.47
CA GLY A 284 3.19 -6.89 -12.76
C GLY A 284 2.30 -6.08 -13.70
N GLN A 285 2.49 -4.77 -13.70
CA GLN A 285 1.87 -3.82 -14.64
C GLN A 285 2.85 -3.55 -15.78
N ASP A 286 3.17 -4.60 -16.52
CA ASP A 286 4.27 -4.61 -17.48
C ASP A 286 4.03 -3.68 -18.68
N ARG A 287 2.78 -3.54 -19.16
CA ARG A 287 2.44 -2.60 -20.24
C ARG A 287 2.54 -1.16 -19.76
N LEU A 288 2.06 -0.86 -18.56
CA LEU A 288 2.23 0.45 -17.94
C LEU A 288 3.71 0.79 -17.76
N VAL A 289 4.51 -0.16 -17.27
CA VAL A 289 5.96 0.00 -17.14
C VAL A 289 6.61 0.35 -18.47
N LEU A 290 6.30 -0.40 -19.53
CA LEU A 290 6.84 -0.12 -20.85
C LEU A 290 6.42 1.27 -21.34
N ASN A 291 5.15 1.66 -21.17
CA ASN A 291 4.67 2.99 -21.53
C ASN A 291 5.42 4.10 -20.78
N LEU A 292 5.61 3.96 -19.47
CA LEU A 292 6.36 4.92 -18.64
C LEU A 292 7.82 5.02 -19.06
N LEU A 293 8.46 3.91 -19.43
CA LEU A 293 9.84 3.86 -19.92
C LEU A 293 9.99 4.49 -21.31
N GLU A 294 8.99 4.35 -22.18
CA GLU A 294 8.98 4.97 -23.50
C GLU A 294 8.76 6.48 -23.44
N ASN A 295 7.95 6.93 -22.48
CA ASN A 295 7.66 8.34 -22.23
C ASN A 295 8.59 8.99 -21.21
N PHE A 296 9.67 8.31 -20.80
CA PHE A 296 10.61 8.82 -19.80
C PHE A 296 11.40 10.02 -20.36
N SER A 297 11.32 11.18 -19.69
CA SER A 297 12.00 12.40 -20.13
C SER A 297 13.52 12.29 -20.00
N VAL A 298 14.24 12.65 -21.07
CA VAL A 298 15.71 12.59 -21.14
C VAL A 298 16.36 13.89 -20.67
N GLU A 299 15.63 15.00 -20.67
CA GLU A 299 16.19 16.36 -20.51
C GLU A 299 16.74 16.67 -19.11
N ASP A 300 16.39 15.84 -18.12
CA ASP A 300 16.43 16.21 -16.71
C ASP A 300 17.06 15.14 -15.80
N ALA A 301 17.68 14.11 -16.38
CA ALA A 301 18.18 12.93 -15.68
C ALA A 301 19.71 12.75 -15.80
N THR A 302 20.32 12.15 -14.78
CA THR A 302 21.74 11.79 -14.80
C THR A 302 22.03 10.69 -15.84
N GLY A 303 23.27 10.63 -16.34
CA GLY A 303 23.68 9.59 -17.29
C GLY A 303 23.49 8.16 -16.75
N GLU A 304 23.71 7.95 -15.46
CA GLU A 304 23.48 6.66 -14.79
C GLU A 304 22.00 6.28 -14.79
N LEU A 305 21.11 7.22 -14.46
CA LEU A 305 19.66 6.99 -14.47
C LEU A 305 19.16 6.69 -15.87
N LEU A 306 19.61 7.46 -16.87
CA LEU A 306 19.26 7.24 -18.28
C LEU A 306 19.74 5.87 -18.78
N GLN A 307 20.91 5.42 -18.35
CA GLN A 307 21.41 4.09 -18.68
C GLN A 307 20.53 3.00 -18.03
N ALA A 308 20.15 3.15 -16.76
CA ALA A 308 19.25 2.21 -16.08
C ALA A 308 17.86 2.12 -16.76
N VAL A 309 17.27 3.27 -17.11
CA VAL A 309 16.00 3.34 -17.86
C VAL A 309 16.13 2.66 -19.22
N LYS A 310 17.24 2.91 -19.93
CA LYS A 310 17.51 2.29 -21.23
C LYS A 310 17.63 0.78 -21.13
N GLU A 311 18.43 0.27 -20.18
CA GLU A 311 18.60 -1.17 -19.94
C GLU A 311 17.27 -1.86 -19.65
N LEU A 312 16.45 -1.26 -18.79
CA LEU A 312 15.14 -1.80 -18.45
C LEU A 312 14.22 -1.83 -19.68
N ARG A 313 14.14 -0.73 -20.43
CA ARG A 313 13.32 -0.61 -21.65
C ARG A 313 13.75 -1.61 -22.73
N ASP A 314 15.04 -1.70 -22.99
CA ASP A 314 15.59 -2.60 -24.01
C ASP A 314 15.37 -4.07 -23.59
N GLY A 315 15.42 -4.36 -22.28
CA GLY A 315 15.03 -5.65 -21.71
C GLY A 315 13.57 -6.03 -22.02
N TYR A 316 12.62 -5.12 -21.82
CA TYR A 316 11.20 -5.34 -22.16
C TYR A 316 10.99 -5.56 -23.66
N ARG A 317 11.62 -4.74 -24.51
CA ARG A 317 11.55 -4.90 -25.98
C ARG A 317 12.11 -6.24 -26.44
N GLY A 318 13.25 -6.65 -25.87
CA GLY A 318 13.85 -7.95 -26.15
C GLY A 318 12.95 -9.12 -25.71
N GLN A 319 12.24 -9.01 -24.58
CA GLN A 319 11.27 -10.02 -24.17
C GLN A 319 10.09 -10.13 -25.15
N LEU A 320 9.52 -9.01 -25.60
CA LEU A 320 8.43 -9.00 -26.58
C LEU A 320 8.83 -9.63 -27.91
N GLN A 321 10.02 -9.29 -28.42
CA GLN A 321 10.52 -9.86 -29.66
C GLN A 321 10.71 -11.37 -29.55
N ARG A 322 11.33 -11.85 -28.45
CA ARG A 322 11.54 -13.28 -28.21
C ARG A 322 10.23 -14.04 -28.04
N ALA A 323 9.26 -13.45 -27.34
CA ALA A 323 7.92 -14.02 -27.20
C ALA A 323 7.26 -14.23 -28.58
N ALA A 324 7.30 -13.23 -29.45
CA ALA A 324 6.74 -13.33 -30.80
C ALA A 324 7.42 -14.43 -31.64
N THR A 325 8.75 -14.51 -31.59
CA THR A 325 9.51 -15.56 -32.28
C THR A 325 9.18 -16.96 -31.76
N MET A 326 9.12 -17.15 -30.44
CA MET A 326 8.78 -18.45 -29.85
C MET A 326 7.37 -18.90 -30.23
N VAL A 327 6.38 -18.02 -30.20
CA VAL A 327 5.00 -18.37 -30.59
C VAL A 327 4.96 -18.86 -32.03
N GLN A 328 5.63 -18.17 -32.95
CA GLN A 328 5.72 -18.59 -34.36
C GLN A 328 6.38 -19.97 -34.51
N GLN A 329 7.51 -20.20 -33.83
CA GLN A 329 8.19 -21.51 -33.87
C GLN A 329 7.30 -22.64 -33.32
N ILE A 330 6.64 -22.42 -32.19
CA ILE A 330 5.74 -23.41 -31.57
C ILE A 330 4.55 -23.73 -32.51
N GLN A 331 4.00 -22.72 -33.19
CA GLN A 331 2.95 -22.90 -34.19
C GLN A 331 3.40 -23.76 -35.37
N THR A 332 4.60 -23.49 -35.92
CA THR A 332 5.18 -24.30 -36.99
C THR A 332 5.39 -25.75 -36.56
N LEU A 333 6.01 -25.98 -35.40
CA LEU A 333 6.26 -27.32 -34.87
C LEU A 333 4.97 -28.12 -34.68
N ALA A 334 3.91 -27.50 -34.19
CA ALA A 334 2.61 -28.16 -34.02
C ALA A 334 1.96 -28.51 -35.37
N ALA A 335 2.08 -27.65 -36.38
CA ALA A 335 1.50 -27.88 -37.70
C ALA A 335 2.16 -29.06 -38.45
N GLU A 336 3.44 -29.31 -38.20
CA GLU A 336 4.24 -30.36 -38.82
C GLU A 336 4.02 -31.76 -38.21
N LEU A 337 3.27 -31.89 -37.12
CA LEU A 337 2.97 -33.19 -36.51
C LEU A 337 2.28 -34.13 -37.50
N PRO A 338 2.73 -35.40 -37.62
CA PRO A 338 2.20 -36.32 -38.64
C PRO A 338 0.78 -36.82 -38.33
N ASP A 339 0.45 -37.02 -37.05
CA ASP A 339 -0.85 -37.53 -36.63
C ASP A 339 -1.88 -36.40 -36.42
N THR A 340 -3.06 -36.54 -37.04
CA THR A 340 -4.13 -35.54 -37.00
C THR A 340 -4.72 -35.35 -35.59
N ARG A 341 -4.78 -36.39 -34.76
CA ARG A 341 -5.32 -36.29 -33.39
C ARG A 341 -4.33 -35.57 -32.49
N ASP A 342 -3.05 -35.92 -32.59
CA ASP A 342 -1.99 -35.26 -31.83
C ASP A 342 -1.87 -33.78 -32.22
N ARG A 343 -1.98 -33.46 -33.52
CA ARG A 343 -2.05 -32.09 -34.02
C ARG A 343 -3.22 -31.31 -33.42
N THR A 344 -4.38 -31.95 -33.26
CA THR A 344 -5.56 -31.32 -32.66
C THR A 344 -5.34 -30.99 -31.17
N ILE A 345 -4.78 -31.94 -30.41
CA ILE A 345 -4.52 -31.76 -28.98
C ILE A 345 -3.44 -30.72 -28.73
N ALA A 346 -2.32 -30.81 -29.46
CA ALA A 346 -1.24 -29.83 -29.39
C ALA A 346 -1.72 -28.45 -29.85
N GLY A 347 -2.45 -28.39 -30.96
CA GLY A 347 -2.99 -27.16 -31.54
C GLY A 347 -3.84 -26.36 -30.55
N ALA A 348 -4.70 -27.02 -29.77
CA ALA A 348 -5.49 -26.34 -28.74
C ALA A 348 -4.64 -25.69 -27.64
N VAL A 349 -3.52 -26.32 -27.26
CA VAL A 349 -2.58 -25.73 -26.27
C VAL A 349 -1.77 -24.60 -26.91
N VAL A 350 -1.37 -24.74 -28.18
CA VAL A 350 -0.63 -23.70 -28.90
C VAL A 350 -1.48 -22.47 -29.18
N GLU A 351 -2.76 -22.65 -29.48
CA GLU A 351 -3.73 -21.55 -29.59
C GLU A 351 -3.85 -20.80 -28.25
N GLU A 352 -3.94 -21.53 -27.14
CA GLU A 352 -3.93 -20.95 -25.79
C GLU A 352 -2.63 -20.19 -25.50
N ILE A 353 -1.46 -20.76 -25.83
CA ILE A 353 -0.17 -20.05 -25.74
C ILE A 353 -0.23 -18.76 -26.54
N SER A 354 -0.69 -18.82 -27.79
CA SER A 354 -0.70 -17.67 -28.69
C SER A 354 -1.63 -16.55 -28.21
N ALA A 355 -2.78 -16.92 -27.63
CA ALA A 355 -3.80 -15.96 -27.16
C ALA A 355 -3.51 -15.40 -25.76
N GLU A 356 -2.87 -16.20 -24.89
CA GLU A 356 -2.76 -15.89 -23.45
C GLU A 356 -1.32 -15.71 -22.97
N LEU A 357 -0.33 -15.62 -23.88
CA LEU A 357 1.05 -15.30 -23.52
C LEU A 357 1.15 -13.86 -22.99
N THR A 358 1.78 -13.74 -21.83
CA THR A 358 2.01 -12.51 -21.08
C THR A 358 3.47 -12.48 -20.62
N PHE A 359 3.93 -11.35 -20.10
CA PHE A 359 5.26 -11.27 -19.48
C PHE A 359 5.41 -12.27 -18.32
N GLU A 360 4.36 -12.46 -17.51
CA GLU A 360 4.37 -13.44 -16.42
C GLU A 360 4.44 -14.89 -16.93
N SER A 361 3.68 -15.22 -17.98
CA SER A 361 3.63 -16.60 -18.49
C SER A 361 4.78 -16.94 -19.43
N LEU A 362 5.51 -15.95 -19.96
CA LEU A 362 6.69 -16.13 -20.81
C LEU A 362 7.75 -17.03 -20.18
N LYS A 363 7.99 -16.88 -18.87
CA LYS A 363 8.97 -17.69 -18.13
C LYS A 363 8.69 -19.20 -18.18
N ARG A 364 7.45 -19.60 -18.47
CA ARG A 364 7.07 -21.02 -18.64
C ARG A 364 7.69 -21.65 -19.89
N LEU A 365 8.11 -20.82 -20.85
CA LEU A 365 8.74 -21.25 -22.09
C LEU A 365 10.28 -21.14 -22.02
N SER A 366 10.88 -20.82 -20.87
CA SER A 366 12.34 -20.59 -20.75
C SER A 366 13.19 -21.81 -21.14
N VAL A 367 12.67 -23.03 -20.96
CA VAL A 367 13.38 -24.26 -21.35
C VAL A 367 13.31 -24.47 -22.85
N PHE A 368 12.15 -24.17 -23.46
CA PHE A 368 11.99 -24.16 -24.91
C PHE A 368 12.90 -23.10 -25.55
N GLU A 369 12.93 -21.89 -25.00
CA GLU A 369 13.79 -20.79 -25.47
C GLU A 369 15.29 -21.14 -25.46
N ARG A 370 15.75 -21.94 -24.48
CA ARG A 370 17.18 -22.23 -24.31
C ARG A 370 17.66 -23.42 -25.14
N VAL A 371 16.78 -24.37 -25.45
CA VAL A 371 17.17 -25.68 -25.98
C VAL A 371 16.27 -26.12 -27.14
N GLY A 372 15.00 -25.74 -27.12
CA GLY A 372 14.02 -26.11 -28.16
C GLY A 372 14.05 -25.24 -29.40
N SER A 373 14.61 -24.03 -29.34
CA SER A 373 14.61 -23.06 -30.45
C SER A 373 15.76 -23.18 -31.44
N ASP A 374 16.80 -23.97 -31.13
CA ASP A 374 18.10 -23.92 -31.82
C ASP A 374 18.28 -25.03 -32.87
N ASP A 375 17.19 -25.61 -33.40
CA ASP A 375 17.14 -26.69 -34.39
C ASP A 375 17.92 -27.98 -34.04
N GLN A 376 18.50 -28.07 -32.84
CA GLN A 376 19.27 -29.23 -32.39
C GLN A 376 18.41 -30.38 -31.84
N LEU A 377 17.17 -30.08 -31.46
CA LEU A 377 16.22 -31.08 -30.98
C LEU A 377 15.27 -31.50 -32.11
N PRO A 378 14.89 -32.80 -32.17
CA PRO A 378 13.81 -33.23 -33.04
C PRO A 378 12.53 -32.41 -32.80
N PRO A 379 11.74 -32.08 -33.84
CA PRO A 379 10.57 -31.21 -33.73
C PRO A 379 9.57 -31.61 -32.63
N GLU A 380 9.31 -32.92 -32.49
CA GLU A 380 8.41 -33.46 -31.47
C GLU A 380 8.92 -33.21 -30.03
N GLN A 381 10.24 -33.29 -29.83
CA GLN A 381 10.87 -33.05 -28.53
C GLN A 381 10.86 -31.57 -28.18
N ALA A 382 11.17 -30.70 -29.15
CA ALA A 382 11.09 -29.26 -29.00
C ALA A 382 9.66 -28.82 -28.65
N LEU A 383 8.66 -29.32 -29.39
CA LEU A 383 7.25 -29.04 -29.09
C LEU A 383 6.84 -29.54 -27.71
N SER A 384 7.29 -30.73 -27.29
CA SER A 384 7.02 -31.28 -25.96
C SER A 384 7.50 -30.35 -24.84
N LEU A 385 8.68 -29.73 -24.97
CA LEU A 385 9.22 -28.78 -23.99
C LEU A 385 8.31 -27.55 -23.83
N ALA A 386 7.80 -27.01 -24.95
CA ALA A 386 6.89 -25.88 -24.95
C ALA A 386 5.54 -26.23 -24.30
N LEU A 387 4.93 -27.34 -24.72
CA LEU A 387 3.63 -27.80 -24.20
C LEU A 387 3.69 -28.07 -22.70
N THR A 388 4.68 -28.84 -22.24
CA THR A 388 4.80 -29.21 -20.83
C THR A 388 5.24 -28.05 -19.94
N GLY A 389 6.09 -27.17 -20.45
CA GLY A 389 6.43 -25.91 -19.79
C GLY A 389 5.20 -25.02 -19.59
N TRP A 390 4.37 -24.86 -20.63
CA TRP A 390 3.13 -24.08 -20.53
C TRP A 390 2.13 -24.67 -19.53
N LEU A 391 1.90 -25.98 -19.62
CA LEU A 391 0.89 -26.71 -18.84
C LEU A 391 1.27 -26.86 -17.37
N GLY A 392 2.53 -27.19 -17.08
CA GLY A 392 3.01 -27.53 -15.74
C GLY A 392 4.01 -26.55 -15.13
N GLY A 393 4.34 -25.46 -15.83
CA GLY A 393 5.34 -24.48 -15.42
C GLY A 393 6.76 -24.82 -15.87
N GLU A 394 7.69 -23.89 -15.65
CA GLU A 394 9.09 -23.97 -16.12
C GLU A 394 9.80 -25.28 -15.76
N ASN A 395 9.57 -25.81 -14.55
CA ASN A 395 10.23 -27.03 -14.07
C ASN A 395 9.55 -28.33 -14.53
N ALA A 396 8.46 -28.24 -15.28
CA ALA A 396 7.72 -29.40 -15.79
C ALA A 396 8.09 -29.76 -17.24
N SER A 397 8.94 -28.95 -17.89
CA SER A 397 9.37 -29.20 -19.27
C SER A 397 10.05 -30.55 -19.43
N GLN A 398 9.63 -31.31 -20.44
CA GLN A 398 10.21 -32.59 -20.82
C GLN A 398 10.11 -32.83 -22.33
N ILE A 399 10.82 -33.85 -22.83
CA ILE A 399 10.98 -34.11 -24.27
C ILE A 399 10.03 -35.19 -24.83
N ASN A 400 9.24 -35.86 -24.00
CA ASN A 400 8.33 -36.92 -24.47
C ASN A 400 6.99 -36.33 -24.93
N LEU A 401 6.75 -36.30 -26.25
CA LEU A 401 5.52 -35.73 -26.83
C LEU A 401 4.26 -36.45 -26.36
N LYS A 402 4.26 -37.79 -26.29
CA LYS A 402 3.09 -38.56 -25.86
C LYS A 402 2.67 -38.18 -24.44
N LEU A 403 3.65 -38.02 -23.54
CA LEU A 403 3.41 -37.61 -22.17
C LEU A 403 2.95 -36.14 -22.08
N ALA A 404 3.45 -35.26 -22.96
CA ALA A 404 2.95 -33.88 -23.08
C ALA A 404 1.48 -33.81 -23.50
N LEU A 405 1.09 -34.59 -24.50
CA LEU A 405 -0.30 -34.67 -24.97
C LEU A 405 -1.21 -35.29 -23.90
N SER A 406 -0.75 -36.32 -23.19
CA SER A 406 -1.47 -36.87 -22.04
C SER A 406 -1.61 -35.84 -20.91
N THR A 407 -0.59 -35.02 -20.65
CA THR A 407 -0.66 -33.91 -19.68
C THR A 407 -1.75 -32.89 -20.05
N ALA A 408 -1.89 -32.57 -21.33
CA ALA A 408 -2.95 -31.67 -21.81
C ALA A 408 -4.35 -32.24 -21.55
N LYS A 409 -4.53 -33.56 -21.75
CA LYS A 409 -5.78 -34.27 -21.44
C LYS A 409 -6.04 -34.31 -19.94
N VAL A 410 -5.04 -34.64 -19.13
CA VAL A 410 -5.11 -34.62 -17.66
C VAL A 410 -5.58 -33.26 -17.16
N ARG A 411 -4.99 -32.16 -17.66
CA ARG A 411 -5.45 -30.80 -17.33
C ARG A 411 -6.93 -30.60 -17.62
N ASN A 412 -7.39 -30.98 -18.81
CA ASN A 412 -8.78 -30.77 -19.21
C ASN A 412 -9.75 -31.59 -18.35
N LEU A 413 -9.40 -32.84 -18.04
CA LEU A 413 -10.16 -33.71 -17.14
C LEU A 413 -10.18 -33.15 -15.70
N VAL A 414 -9.04 -32.69 -15.18
CA VAL A 414 -8.98 -32.04 -13.85
C VAL A 414 -9.86 -30.81 -13.79
N ARG A 415 -9.86 -29.96 -14.83
CA ARG A 415 -10.75 -28.80 -14.92
C ARG A 415 -12.22 -29.21 -14.88
N GLN A 416 -12.61 -30.22 -15.64
CA GLN A 416 -13.99 -30.76 -15.64
C GLN A 416 -14.37 -31.29 -14.26
N TYR A 417 -13.49 -32.09 -13.64
CA TYR A 417 -13.72 -32.66 -12.31
C TYR A 417 -13.97 -31.58 -11.24
N LEU A 418 -13.20 -30.49 -11.27
CA LEU A 418 -13.28 -29.41 -10.28
C LEU A 418 -14.54 -28.54 -10.41
N VAL A 419 -15.13 -28.46 -11.60
CA VAL A 419 -16.35 -27.67 -11.87
C VAL A 419 -17.61 -28.52 -11.73
N SER A 420 -17.55 -29.81 -12.08
CA SER A 420 -18.69 -30.71 -11.96
C SER A 420 -19.20 -30.79 -10.52
N LYS A 421 -20.53 -30.79 -10.36
CA LYS A 421 -21.24 -31.00 -9.09
C LYS A 421 -21.89 -32.38 -9.00
N ASP A 422 -21.87 -33.14 -10.09
CA ASP A 422 -22.47 -34.47 -10.18
C ASP A 422 -21.46 -35.54 -9.73
N PRO A 423 -21.77 -36.33 -8.67
CA PRO A 423 -20.92 -37.42 -8.22
C PRO A 423 -20.65 -38.48 -9.31
N GLU A 424 -21.62 -38.78 -10.18
CA GLU A 424 -21.45 -39.81 -11.23
C GLU A 424 -20.51 -39.31 -12.33
N GLU A 425 -20.70 -38.09 -12.80
CA GLU A 425 -19.80 -37.44 -13.75
C GLU A 425 -18.37 -37.36 -13.19
N ARG A 426 -18.20 -37.01 -11.90
CA ARG A 426 -16.88 -37.01 -11.25
C ARG A 426 -16.24 -38.40 -11.22
N LEU A 427 -17.03 -39.46 -11.06
CA LEU A 427 -16.53 -40.83 -11.09
C LEU A 427 -16.07 -41.23 -12.51
N ASP A 428 -16.84 -40.87 -13.55
CA ASP A 428 -16.44 -41.08 -14.95
C ASP A 428 -15.14 -40.35 -15.29
N ILE A 429 -15.05 -39.06 -14.95
CA ILE A 429 -13.84 -38.25 -15.17
C ILE A 429 -12.65 -38.87 -14.45
N ARG A 430 -12.85 -39.36 -13.22
CA ARG A 430 -11.81 -40.04 -12.44
C ARG A 430 -11.33 -41.32 -13.14
N GLN A 431 -12.21 -42.13 -13.71
CA GLN A 431 -11.82 -43.34 -14.48
C GLN A 431 -11.04 -42.97 -15.74
N ARG A 432 -11.44 -41.91 -16.44
CA ARG A 432 -10.71 -41.41 -17.61
C ARG A 432 -9.33 -40.86 -17.25
N LEU A 433 -9.18 -40.25 -16.08
CA LEU A 433 -7.88 -39.85 -15.54
C LEU A 433 -6.97 -41.07 -15.31
N ASP A 434 -7.46 -42.19 -14.76
CA ASP A 434 -6.66 -43.41 -14.57
C ASP A 434 -6.08 -43.98 -15.88
N ALA A 435 -6.73 -43.70 -17.00
CA ALA A 435 -6.29 -44.18 -18.32
C ALA A 435 -5.18 -43.31 -18.94
N GLU A 436 -4.90 -42.13 -18.39
CA GLU A 436 -3.91 -41.20 -18.92
C GLU A 436 -2.51 -41.49 -18.35
N GLU A 437 -1.51 -41.64 -19.24
CA GLU A 437 -0.12 -41.96 -18.86
C GLU A 437 0.52 -40.87 -17.98
N ALA A 438 0.10 -39.61 -18.13
CA ALA A 438 0.57 -38.48 -17.34
C ALA A 438 -0.20 -38.30 -16.01
N PHE A 439 -1.13 -39.19 -15.66
CA PHE A 439 -1.93 -39.04 -14.45
C PHE A 439 -1.17 -39.53 -13.21
N ASP A 440 -0.32 -38.65 -12.69
CA ASP A 440 0.39 -38.83 -11.43
C ASP A 440 0.27 -37.59 -10.54
N ALA A 441 0.53 -37.75 -9.24
CA ALA A 441 0.36 -36.67 -8.26
C ALA A 441 1.25 -35.44 -8.56
N LYS A 442 2.46 -35.65 -9.08
CA LYS A 442 3.40 -34.56 -9.40
C LYS A 442 2.89 -33.76 -10.60
N THR A 443 2.43 -34.44 -11.65
CA THR A 443 1.86 -33.81 -12.85
C THR A 443 0.58 -33.06 -12.51
N VAL A 444 -0.33 -33.66 -11.73
CA VAL A 444 -1.57 -32.99 -11.30
C VAL A 444 -1.26 -31.74 -10.46
N ALA A 445 -0.30 -31.81 -9.53
CA ALA A 445 0.10 -30.66 -8.74
C ALA A 445 0.70 -29.53 -9.59
N ALA A 446 1.57 -29.87 -10.54
CA ALA A 446 2.16 -28.92 -11.48
C ALA A 446 1.09 -28.23 -12.32
N VAL A 447 0.22 -29.02 -12.97
CA VAL A 447 -0.89 -28.50 -13.78
C VAL A 447 -1.84 -27.64 -12.93
N ALA A 448 -2.26 -28.11 -11.76
CA ALA A 448 -3.20 -27.37 -10.92
C ALA A 448 -2.63 -26.04 -10.39
N SER A 449 -1.32 -25.98 -10.18
CA SER A 449 -0.63 -24.77 -9.74
C SER A 449 -0.55 -23.71 -10.84
N HIS A 450 -0.55 -24.13 -12.11
CA HIS A 450 -0.28 -23.29 -13.26
C HIS A 450 -1.49 -23.05 -14.19
N MET A 451 -2.56 -23.84 -14.06
CA MET A 451 -3.80 -23.62 -14.81
C MET A 451 -4.56 -22.40 -14.29
N VAL A 452 -5.22 -21.69 -15.20
CA VAL A 452 -6.24 -20.70 -14.85
C VAL A 452 -7.33 -21.39 -14.03
N ARG A 453 -7.83 -20.68 -13.01
CA ARG A 453 -8.84 -21.22 -12.10
C ARG A 453 -10.07 -21.69 -12.90
N PRO A 454 -10.54 -22.94 -12.72
CA PRO A 454 -11.65 -23.46 -13.52
C PRO A 454 -12.98 -22.71 -13.35
N ALA A 455 -13.18 -22.05 -12.21
CA ALA A 455 -14.36 -21.23 -11.94
C ALA A 455 -14.13 -19.73 -12.16
N ALA A 456 -13.06 -19.35 -12.87
CA ALA A 456 -12.85 -17.94 -13.24
C ALA A 456 -14.07 -17.40 -14.02
N PRO A 457 -14.48 -16.14 -13.78
CA PRO A 457 -15.61 -15.54 -14.49
C PRO A 457 -15.40 -15.57 -16.01
N SER A 458 -16.47 -15.90 -16.75
CA SER A 458 -16.46 -15.85 -18.21
C SER A 458 -16.56 -14.41 -18.69
N GLY A 459 -15.55 -13.92 -19.42
CA GLY A 459 -15.46 -12.55 -19.89
C GLY A 459 -14.66 -11.68 -18.93
N GLY A 460 -13.49 -11.24 -19.36
CA GLY A 460 -12.72 -10.22 -18.64
C GLY A 460 -13.51 -8.91 -18.63
N ARG A 461 -13.39 -8.15 -17.55
CA ARG A 461 -13.81 -6.76 -17.52
C ARG A 461 -12.58 -5.89 -17.53
N ASP A 462 -12.55 -4.91 -18.42
CA ASP A 462 -11.41 -3.99 -18.54
C ASP A 462 -11.21 -3.17 -17.24
N ASP A 463 -12.29 -2.91 -16.51
CA ASP A 463 -12.28 -2.24 -15.20
C ASP A 463 -11.84 -3.16 -14.03
N GLY A 464 -11.75 -4.47 -14.24
CA GLY A 464 -11.40 -5.45 -13.22
C GLY A 464 -12.39 -5.54 -12.04
N PHE A 465 -13.59 -4.95 -12.15
CA PHE A 465 -14.55 -4.84 -11.05
C PHE A 465 -15.69 -5.86 -11.19
N PHE A 466 -15.90 -6.70 -10.18
CA PHE A 466 -16.92 -7.74 -10.20
C PHE A 466 -17.88 -7.63 -9.01
N GLU A 467 -19.17 -7.86 -9.27
CA GLU A 467 -20.19 -8.10 -8.25
C GLU A 467 -20.61 -9.56 -8.35
N LEU A 468 -20.42 -10.31 -7.26
CA LEU A 468 -20.56 -11.75 -7.22
C LEU A 468 -21.41 -12.19 -6.04
N GLU A 469 -21.87 -13.43 -6.12
CA GLU A 469 -22.73 -14.06 -5.12
C GLU A 469 -22.20 -15.46 -4.75
N VAL A 470 -22.19 -15.77 -3.46
CA VAL A 470 -21.79 -17.08 -2.95
C VAL A 470 -22.90 -17.70 -2.10
N ARG A 471 -23.17 -18.99 -2.29
CA ARG A 471 -24.09 -19.74 -1.44
C ARG A 471 -23.44 -20.06 -0.11
N LEU A 472 -24.12 -19.74 1.00
CA LEU A 472 -23.62 -20.01 2.34
C LEU A 472 -23.78 -21.48 2.72
N PRO A 473 -22.85 -22.05 3.52
CA PRO A 473 -22.90 -23.47 3.92
C PRO A 473 -24.00 -23.76 4.95
N PHE A 474 -24.48 -22.76 5.68
CA PHE A 474 -25.56 -22.88 6.65
C PHE A 474 -26.75 -22.03 6.20
N HIS A 475 -27.94 -22.62 6.24
CA HIS A 475 -29.21 -21.95 5.99
C HIS A 475 -30.09 -22.15 7.21
N THR A 476 -30.38 -21.07 7.94
CA THR A 476 -31.56 -21.07 8.82
C THR A 476 -32.73 -20.52 8.01
N THR A 477 -33.95 -20.95 8.33
CA THR A 477 -35.18 -20.62 7.57
C THR A 477 -35.48 -19.12 7.46
N GLU A 478 -34.77 -18.26 8.20
CA GLU A 478 -34.95 -16.81 8.22
C GLU A 478 -33.74 -16.00 7.71
N ASN A 479 -32.61 -16.63 7.31
CA ASN A 479 -31.41 -15.89 6.84
C ASN A 479 -30.90 -16.29 5.45
N LYS A 480 -30.30 -15.31 4.77
CA LYS A 480 -30.01 -15.29 3.33
C LYS A 480 -29.28 -16.56 2.87
N ALA A 481 -29.84 -17.25 1.88
CA ALA A 481 -29.16 -18.40 1.27
C ALA A 481 -27.87 -18.02 0.50
N VAL A 482 -27.67 -16.73 0.23
CA VAL A 482 -26.61 -16.20 -0.63
C VAL A 482 -26.05 -14.91 -0.01
N ALA A 483 -24.73 -14.75 -0.06
CA ALA A 483 -24.04 -13.51 0.28
C ALA A 483 -23.46 -12.86 -0.97
N ARG A 484 -23.65 -11.55 -1.10
CA ARG A 484 -23.06 -10.73 -2.15
C ARG A 484 -21.68 -10.26 -1.73
N TYR A 485 -20.76 -10.12 -2.67
CA TYR A 485 -19.46 -9.50 -2.45
C TYR A 485 -18.95 -8.81 -3.70
N LEU A 486 -18.04 -7.86 -3.51
CA LEU A 486 -17.38 -7.13 -4.58
C LEU A 486 -15.92 -7.56 -4.68
N VAL A 487 -15.37 -7.55 -5.89
CA VAL A 487 -13.95 -7.78 -6.16
C VAL A 487 -13.42 -6.69 -7.08
N GLN A 488 -12.26 -6.14 -6.74
CA GLN A 488 -11.47 -5.31 -7.63
C GLN A 488 -10.14 -6.01 -7.90
N LEU A 489 -9.90 -6.34 -9.16
CA LEU A 489 -8.62 -6.85 -9.63
C LEU A 489 -7.64 -5.70 -9.84
N PRO A 490 -6.33 -5.93 -9.64
CA PRO A 490 -5.32 -4.93 -9.99
C PRO A 490 -5.26 -4.72 -11.51
N PRO A 491 -4.75 -3.55 -11.98
CA PRO A 491 -4.51 -3.33 -13.40
C PRO A 491 -3.62 -4.43 -14.00
N GLU A 492 -3.88 -4.79 -15.25
CA GLU A 492 -3.15 -5.84 -15.97
C GLU A 492 -3.16 -7.21 -15.24
N TYR A 493 -4.26 -7.53 -14.56
CA TYR A 493 -4.43 -8.82 -13.92
C TYR A 493 -4.24 -9.99 -14.91
N ASP A 494 -3.40 -10.95 -14.52
CA ASP A 494 -3.12 -12.19 -15.24
C ASP A 494 -3.47 -13.38 -14.34
N ALA A 495 -4.44 -14.19 -14.74
CA ALA A 495 -4.89 -15.35 -13.97
C ALA A 495 -3.81 -16.43 -13.74
N ARG A 496 -2.65 -16.35 -14.40
CA ARG A 496 -1.49 -17.22 -14.20
C ARG A 496 -0.49 -16.69 -13.16
N ARG A 497 -0.65 -15.44 -12.70
CA ARG A 497 0.12 -14.83 -11.62
C ARG A 497 -0.59 -14.96 -10.28
N ARG A 498 0.14 -15.09 -9.17
CA ARG A 498 -0.44 -15.13 -7.81
C ARG A 498 -0.40 -13.73 -7.17
N TYR A 499 -1.55 -13.25 -6.71
CA TYR A 499 -1.70 -11.90 -6.20
C TYR A 499 -1.91 -11.87 -4.68
N PRO A 500 -1.27 -10.92 -3.96
CA PRO A 500 -1.70 -10.59 -2.61
C PRO A 500 -3.15 -10.13 -2.63
N THR A 501 -3.89 -10.40 -1.55
CA THR A 501 -5.34 -10.11 -1.49
C THR A 501 -5.69 -9.46 -0.19
N ILE A 502 -6.56 -8.45 -0.23
CA ILE A 502 -7.11 -7.77 0.94
C ILE A 502 -8.61 -8.08 0.99
N VAL A 503 -9.06 -8.78 2.03
CA VAL A 503 -10.49 -8.92 2.35
C VAL A 503 -10.86 -7.78 3.30
N SER A 504 -11.67 -6.82 2.86
CA SER A 504 -11.97 -5.59 3.61
C SER A 504 -13.43 -5.54 4.06
N LEU A 505 -13.63 -5.50 5.38
CA LEU A 505 -14.93 -5.52 6.04
C LEU A 505 -15.42 -4.10 6.33
N HIS A 506 -16.60 -3.78 5.81
CA HIS A 506 -17.24 -2.49 6.03
C HIS A 506 -17.72 -2.34 7.48
N GLY A 507 -17.72 -1.12 7.99
CA GLY A 507 -18.30 -0.77 9.29
C GLY A 507 -19.82 -0.53 9.22
N ALA A 508 -20.42 -0.23 10.38
CA ALA A 508 -21.82 0.14 10.49
C ALA A 508 -22.13 1.38 9.65
N GLY A 509 -23.25 1.36 8.91
CA GLY A 509 -23.67 2.48 8.04
C GLY A 509 -22.80 2.70 6.79
N THR A 510 -21.76 1.89 6.58
CA THR A 510 -20.91 1.93 5.37
C THR A 510 -21.19 0.70 4.49
N THR A 511 -20.62 0.68 3.29
CA THR A 511 -20.90 -0.34 2.28
C THR A 511 -19.64 -1.08 1.82
N PRO A 512 -19.79 -2.27 1.23
CA PRO A 512 -18.69 -2.97 0.56
C PRO A 512 -18.01 -2.11 -0.52
N LEU A 513 -18.77 -1.27 -1.25
CA LEU A 513 -18.21 -0.40 -2.28
C LEU A 513 -17.23 0.62 -1.70
N GLN A 514 -17.55 1.22 -0.55
CA GLN A 514 -16.65 2.13 0.14
C GLN A 514 -15.34 1.44 0.58
N GLN A 515 -15.37 0.13 0.84
CA GLN A 515 -14.15 -0.63 1.13
C GLN A 515 -13.31 -0.87 -0.13
N ILE A 516 -13.95 -1.10 -1.29
CA ILE A 516 -13.24 -1.11 -2.57
C ILE A 516 -12.62 0.26 -2.83
N GLU A 517 -13.36 1.35 -2.65
CA GLU A 517 -12.88 2.71 -2.90
C GLU A 517 -11.74 3.12 -1.98
N TRP A 518 -11.76 2.68 -0.72
CA TRP A 518 -10.69 2.93 0.24
C TRP A 518 -9.35 2.36 -0.23
N TRP A 519 -9.35 1.10 -0.69
CA TRP A 519 -8.12 0.42 -1.08
C TRP A 519 -7.74 0.65 -2.54
N ALA A 520 -8.71 0.54 -3.44
CA ALA A 520 -8.49 0.60 -4.88
C ALA A 520 -8.73 1.98 -5.48
N GLY A 521 -9.24 2.97 -4.74
CA GLY A 521 -9.56 4.30 -5.23
C GLY A 521 -10.98 4.40 -5.81
N ALA A 522 -11.50 5.62 -5.93
CA ALA A 522 -12.75 5.88 -6.65
C ALA A 522 -12.61 5.52 -8.14
N SER A 523 -13.73 5.23 -8.80
CA SER A 523 -13.75 5.01 -10.25
C SER A 523 -13.48 6.34 -10.95
N THR A 524 -12.55 6.34 -11.89
CA THR A 524 -12.32 7.42 -12.85
C THR A 524 -13.33 7.34 -14.00
N ASP A 525 -13.34 8.35 -14.86
CA ASP A 525 -14.26 8.45 -16.01
C ASP A 525 -14.10 7.31 -17.03
N ASP A 526 -12.88 6.74 -17.13
CA ASP A 526 -12.57 5.59 -17.96
C ASP A 526 -12.85 4.24 -17.28
N GLY A 527 -13.42 4.26 -16.06
CA GLY A 527 -13.76 3.08 -15.28
C GLY A 527 -12.60 2.46 -14.51
N THR A 528 -11.38 3.01 -14.63
CA THR A 528 -10.22 2.51 -13.89
C THR A 528 -10.23 2.99 -12.43
N ARG A 529 -9.33 2.45 -11.61
CA ARG A 529 -9.15 2.87 -10.22
C ARG A 529 -7.66 2.92 -9.86
N GLU A 530 -7.23 4.04 -9.28
CA GLU A 530 -5.81 4.37 -9.08
C GLU A 530 -5.35 4.35 -7.61
N GLY A 531 -6.02 3.56 -6.76
CA GLY A 531 -5.68 3.43 -5.34
C GLY A 531 -4.49 2.51 -5.05
N GLN A 532 -4.13 2.45 -3.77
CA GLN A 532 -2.94 1.71 -3.30
C GLN A 532 -3.01 0.21 -3.57
N GLY A 533 -4.21 -0.39 -3.52
CA GLY A 533 -4.42 -1.79 -3.87
C GLY A 533 -3.97 -2.09 -5.31
N GLY A 534 -4.44 -1.28 -6.27
CA GLY A 534 -4.00 -1.39 -7.66
C GLY A 534 -2.51 -1.12 -7.83
N ARG A 535 -1.98 -0.06 -7.19
CA ARG A 535 -0.55 0.31 -7.22
C ARG A 535 0.37 -0.81 -6.75
N HIS A 536 -0.03 -1.56 -5.72
CA HIS A 536 0.73 -2.68 -5.16
C HIS A 536 0.35 -4.06 -5.74
N GLY A 537 -0.50 -4.09 -6.77
CA GLY A 537 -0.92 -5.33 -7.41
C GLY A 537 -1.71 -6.25 -6.47
N ALA A 538 -2.60 -5.70 -5.64
CA ALA A 538 -3.44 -6.46 -4.74
C ALA A 538 -4.86 -6.61 -5.29
N ILE A 539 -5.45 -7.80 -5.09
CA ILE A 539 -6.89 -8.01 -5.27
C ILE A 539 -7.59 -7.47 -4.01
N VAL A 540 -8.64 -6.67 -4.18
CA VAL A 540 -9.46 -6.20 -3.05
C VAL A 540 -10.81 -6.90 -3.10
N ILE A 541 -11.21 -7.54 -2.00
CA ILE A 541 -12.49 -8.24 -1.86
C ILE A 541 -13.28 -7.58 -0.75
N ALA A 542 -14.52 -7.21 -1.01
CA ALA A 542 -15.40 -6.58 -0.03
C ALA A 542 -16.72 -7.37 0.12
N PRO A 543 -16.85 -8.21 1.17
CA PRO A 543 -18.08 -8.93 1.46
C PRO A 543 -19.21 -8.00 1.93
N ALA A 544 -20.45 -8.25 1.53
CA ALA A 544 -21.65 -7.71 2.18
C ALA A 544 -22.02 -8.58 3.38
N TRP A 545 -21.29 -8.40 4.49
CA TRP A 545 -21.25 -9.34 5.60
C TRP A 545 -22.21 -9.01 6.75
N GLY A 546 -22.59 -7.74 6.92
CA GLY A 546 -23.54 -7.28 7.94
C GLY A 546 -24.90 -6.86 7.36
N GLU A 547 -25.89 -6.70 8.24
CA GLU A 547 -27.19 -6.12 7.85
C GLU A 547 -27.10 -4.60 7.68
N LYS A 548 -27.96 -4.02 6.83
CA LYS A 548 -27.94 -2.58 6.52
C LYS A 548 -28.13 -1.69 7.76
N THR A 549 -28.91 -2.14 8.73
CA THR A 549 -29.23 -1.42 9.97
C THR A 549 -28.42 -1.90 11.17
N GLN A 550 -27.45 -2.79 10.96
CA GLN A 550 -26.60 -3.30 12.02
C GLN A 550 -25.64 -2.22 12.48
N LEU A 551 -25.59 -2.00 13.80
CA LEU A 551 -24.73 -1.01 14.44
C LEU A 551 -23.50 -1.64 15.10
N ASP A 552 -23.63 -2.88 15.58
CA ASP A 552 -22.59 -3.57 16.33
C ASP A 552 -22.33 -4.97 15.76
N TYR A 553 -21.09 -5.43 15.91
CA TYR A 553 -20.70 -6.79 15.54
C TYR A 553 -21.27 -7.80 16.54
N ARG A 554 -21.94 -8.86 16.06
CA ARG A 554 -22.70 -9.79 16.93
C ARG A 554 -21.88 -11.00 17.38
N TYR A 555 -20.68 -11.19 16.85
CA TYR A 555 -19.82 -12.34 17.13
C TYR A 555 -20.54 -13.67 16.86
N SER A 556 -21.25 -13.74 15.73
CA SER A 556 -22.04 -14.90 15.36
C SER A 556 -21.32 -15.81 14.35
N ALA A 557 -21.62 -17.11 14.39
CA ALA A 557 -21.13 -18.06 13.40
C ALA A 557 -21.57 -17.71 11.96
N GLU A 558 -22.70 -17.00 11.83
CA GLU A 558 -23.22 -16.55 10.54
C GLU A 558 -22.30 -15.48 9.92
N GLU A 559 -21.96 -14.42 10.67
CA GLU A 559 -21.05 -13.36 10.19
C GLU A 559 -19.68 -13.93 9.80
N HIS A 560 -19.15 -14.88 10.60
CA HIS A 560 -17.93 -15.62 10.25
C HIS A 560 -18.10 -16.39 8.93
N SER A 561 -19.21 -17.12 8.79
CA SER A 561 -19.45 -17.98 7.63
C SER A 561 -19.52 -17.20 6.32
N VAL A 562 -20.03 -15.97 6.33
CA VAL A 562 -20.09 -15.11 5.14
C VAL A 562 -18.67 -14.76 4.67
N VAL A 563 -17.82 -14.28 5.57
CA VAL A 563 -16.45 -13.86 5.24
C VAL A 563 -15.63 -15.05 4.73
N LEU A 564 -15.71 -16.20 5.41
CA LEU A 564 -14.99 -17.41 5.04
C LEU A 564 -15.50 -18.01 3.72
N ALA A 565 -16.81 -17.99 3.48
CA ALA A 565 -17.40 -18.46 2.23
C ALA A 565 -16.96 -17.59 1.05
N VAL A 566 -16.96 -16.25 1.23
CA VAL A 566 -16.49 -15.30 0.20
C VAL A 566 -15.02 -15.52 -0.13
N LEU A 567 -14.13 -15.65 0.87
CA LEU A 567 -12.71 -15.91 0.62
C LEU A 567 -12.50 -17.23 -0.13
N ARG A 568 -13.19 -18.30 0.28
CA ARG A 568 -13.10 -19.60 -0.39
C ARG A 568 -13.61 -19.53 -1.83
N ASP A 569 -14.72 -18.85 -2.05
CA ASP A 569 -15.31 -18.71 -3.39
C ASP A 569 -14.41 -17.88 -4.30
N ALA A 570 -13.96 -16.71 -3.85
CA ALA A 570 -13.02 -15.88 -4.58
C ALA A 570 -11.70 -16.62 -4.91
N SER A 571 -11.19 -17.46 -4.00
CA SER A 571 -9.99 -18.28 -4.25
C SER A 571 -10.17 -19.32 -5.37
N ARG A 572 -11.41 -19.72 -5.65
CA ARG A 572 -11.76 -20.61 -6.76
C ARG A 572 -11.94 -19.89 -8.08
N GLN A 573 -12.17 -18.58 -8.04
CA GLN A 573 -12.43 -17.74 -9.22
C GLN A 573 -11.18 -16.96 -9.66
N PHE A 574 -10.42 -16.44 -8.70
CA PHE A 574 -9.28 -15.55 -8.92
C PHE A 574 -7.97 -16.17 -8.45
N SER A 575 -6.86 -15.65 -8.95
CA SER A 575 -5.51 -16.16 -8.69
C SER A 575 -4.93 -15.52 -7.43
N ILE A 576 -5.58 -15.83 -6.31
CA ILE A 576 -5.16 -15.43 -4.98
C ILE A 576 -3.93 -16.23 -4.54
N ASP A 577 -2.96 -15.52 -3.97
CA ASP A 577 -1.85 -16.11 -3.21
C ASP A 577 -2.31 -16.37 -1.77
N SER A 578 -2.47 -17.65 -1.40
CA SER A 578 -2.96 -18.03 -0.07
C SER A 578 -2.02 -17.62 1.05
N ASP A 579 -0.73 -17.42 0.77
CA ASP A 579 0.26 -16.99 1.77
C ASP A 579 0.28 -15.47 1.96
N ARG A 580 -0.51 -14.72 1.17
CA ARG A 580 -0.56 -13.25 1.19
C ARG A 580 -2.01 -12.73 1.16
N VAL A 581 -2.88 -13.35 1.96
CA VAL A 581 -4.25 -12.88 2.21
C VAL A 581 -4.26 -12.06 3.49
N PHE A 582 -4.69 -10.81 3.41
CA PHE A 582 -4.81 -9.89 4.55
C PHE A 582 -6.28 -9.65 4.86
N LEU A 583 -6.63 -9.58 6.14
CA LEU A 583 -7.95 -9.19 6.59
C LEU A 583 -7.92 -7.73 7.06
N SER A 584 -8.82 -6.90 6.58
CA SER A 584 -8.94 -5.50 6.97
C SER A 584 -10.37 -5.21 7.43
N GLY A 585 -10.55 -4.26 8.34
CA GLY A 585 -11.89 -3.80 8.70
C GLY A 585 -11.93 -2.45 9.38
N HIS A 586 -13.06 -1.74 9.21
CA HIS A 586 -13.31 -0.42 9.79
C HIS A 586 -14.43 -0.48 10.84
N SER A 587 -14.20 0.08 12.04
CA SER A 587 -15.20 0.16 13.12
C SER A 587 -15.80 -1.22 13.42
N MET A 588 -17.12 -1.41 13.24
CA MET A 588 -17.79 -2.72 13.31
C MET A 588 -17.09 -3.82 12.47
N GLY A 589 -16.55 -3.47 11.30
CA GLY A 589 -15.75 -4.38 10.48
C GLY A 589 -14.36 -4.63 11.07
N GLY A 590 -13.80 -3.67 11.81
CA GLY A 590 -12.57 -3.82 12.58
C GLY A 590 -12.74 -4.78 13.76
N ASP A 591 -13.85 -4.69 14.48
CA ASP A 591 -14.23 -5.67 15.53
C ASP A 591 -14.27 -7.09 14.93
N ALA A 592 -14.95 -7.24 13.78
CA ALA A 592 -15.04 -8.52 13.07
C ALA A 592 -13.67 -8.99 12.55
N ALA A 593 -12.84 -8.08 12.01
CA ALA A 593 -11.50 -8.42 11.55
C ALA A 593 -10.62 -8.95 12.70
N TRP A 594 -10.75 -8.37 13.90
CA TRP A 594 -10.03 -8.84 15.09
C TRP A 594 -10.44 -10.24 15.50
N ASP A 595 -11.75 -10.50 15.62
CA ASP A 595 -12.32 -11.80 16.00
C ASP A 595 -11.99 -12.89 14.96
N ILE A 596 -12.36 -12.66 13.70
CA ILE A 596 -12.19 -13.63 12.60
C ILE A 596 -10.71 -13.89 12.35
N GLY A 597 -9.88 -12.85 12.41
CA GLY A 597 -8.43 -12.94 12.25
C GLY A 597 -7.81 -13.92 13.25
N LEU A 598 -8.14 -13.73 14.53
CA LEU A 598 -7.64 -14.60 15.59
C LEU A 598 -8.32 -15.98 15.65
N SER A 599 -9.56 -16.10 15.19
CA SER A 599 -10.27 -17.38 15.13
C SER A 599 -9.74 -18.30 14.04
N HIS A 600 -9.14 -17.72 12.99
CA HIS A 600 -8.60 -18.44 11.83
C HIS A 600 -7.20 -17.93 11.44
N PRO A 601 -6.21 -17.95 12.35
CA PRO A 601 -4.92 -17.28 12.13
C PRO A 601 -4.09 -17.92 11.00
N ASP A 602 -4.44 -19.13 10.57
CA ASP A 602 -3.83 -19.85 9.45
C ASP A 602 -4.26 -19.33 8.07
N LEU A 603 -5.36 -18.58 8.00
CA LEU A 603 -5.89 -18.04 6.74
C LEU A 603 -5.32 -16.67 6.38
N TRP A 604 -4.64 -15.99 7.31
CA TRP A 604 -4.29 -14.59 7.17
C TRP A 604 -2.78 -14.38 7.32
N ALA A 605 -2.18 -13.66 6.38
CA ALA A 605 -0.81 -13.16 6.46
C ALA A 605 -0.67 -11.96 7.41
N GLY A 606 -1.77 -11.30 7.73
CA GLY A 606 -1.84 -10.20 8.69
C GLY A 606 -3.24 -9.58 8.76
N VAL A 607 -3.51 -8.85 9.83
CA VAL A 607 -4.81 -8.21 10.09
C VAL A 607 -4.64 -6.70 10.29
N ILE A 608 -5.45 -5.92 9.57
CA ILE A 608 -5.50 -4.46 9.63
C ILE A 608 -6.80 -4.04 10.30
N ILE A 609 -6.72 -3.31 11.40
CA ILE A 609 -7.88 -2.96 12.22
C ILE A 609 -7.95 -1.45 12.33
N VAL A 610 -8.95 -0.85 11.72
CA VAL A 610 -9.16 0.60 11.75
C VAL A 610 -10.32 0.93 12.69
N SER A 611 -10.02 1.55 13.83
CA SER A 611 -10.97 1.93 14.87
C SER A 611 -11.89 0.77 15.34
N GLY A 612 -11.36 -0.46 15.39
CA GLY A 612 -12.07 -1.65 15.86
C GLY A 612 -11.77 -2.00 17.33
N LYS A 613 -12.67 -2.74 17.97
CA LYS A 613 -12.63 -3.14 19.38
C LYS A 613 -12.35 -4.63 19.55
N ALA A 614 -11.48 -4.96 20.49
CA ALA A 614 -11.20 -6.31 20.96
C ALA A 614 -12.29 -6.80 21.92
N GLY A 615 -13.43 -7.24 21.38
CA GLY A 615 -14.57 -7.66 22.21
C GLY A 615 -14.77 -9.18 22.34
N ARG A 616 -15.62 -9.54 23.30
CA ARG A 616 -16.17 -10.89 23.56
C ARG A 616 -15.14 -12.04 23.53
N TYR A 617 -14.89 -12.60 22.35
CA TYR A 617 -14.05 -13.79 22.19
C TYR A 617 -12.56 -13.50 21.99
N VAL A 618 -12.18 -12.27 21.60
CA VAL A 618 -10.78 -11.88 21.35
C VAL A 618 -9.87 -12.23 22.52
N ASN A 619 -10.40 -12.07 23.74
CA ASN A 619 -9.70 -12.39 24.97
C ASN A 619 -9.42 -13.88 25.21
N HIS A 620 -10.20 -14.78 24.61
CA HIS A 620 -10.08 -16.23 24.84
C HIS A 620 -9.02 -16.89 23.97
N TYR A 621 -8.79 -16.40 22.75
CA TYR A 621 -7.82 -16.96 21.80
C TYR A 621 -6.69 -15.99 21.45
N HIS A 622 -6.44 -15.01 22.33
CA HIS A 622 -5.38 -14.00 22.21
C HIS A 622 -3.98 -14.60 21.92
N GLN A 623 -3.75 -15.88 22.22
CA GLN A 623 -2.49 -16.58 21.98
C GLN A 623 -2.20 -16.74 20.47
N ASN A 624 -3.24 -16.77 19.64
CA ASN A 624 -3.13 -16.86 18.19
C ASN A 624 -2.47 -15.61 17.59
N ALA A 625 -2.51 -14.47 18.29
CA ALA A 625 -1.79 -13.26 17.92
C ALA A 625 -0.25 -13.41 17.92
N ARG A 626 0.29 -14.49 18.49
CA ARG A 626 1.74 -14.73 18.53
C ARG A 626 2.32 -14.92 17.12
N THR A 627 1.56 -15.52 16.21
CA THR A 627 2.03 -15.89 14.86
C THR A 627 1.30 -15.12 13.76
N LEU A 628 0.39 -14.20 14.14
CA LEU A 628 -0.41 -13.41 13.22
C LEU A 628 -0.08 -11.92 13.42
N PRO A 629 0.53 -11.25 12.42
CA PRO A 629 0.83 -9.83 12.50
C PRO A 629 -0.42 -8.95 12.54
N PHE A 630 -0.40 -7.92 13.39
CA PHE A 630 -1.47 -6.92 13.52
C PHE A 630 -0.97 -5.51 13.21
N TYR A 631 -1.73 -4.78 12.41
CA TYR A 631 -1.58 -3.35 12.19
C TYR A 631 -2.88 -2.65 12.59
N ILE A 632 -2.84 -1.93 13.71
CA ILE A 632 -4.03 -1.36 14.34
C ILE A 632 -3.94 0.15 14.26
N VAL A 633 -4.98 0.78 13.74
CA VAL A 633 -5.06 2.22 13.54
C VAL A 633 -6.22 2.77 14.33
N SER A 634 -5.99 3.84 15.08
CA SER A 634 -7.05 4.61 15.74
C SER A 634 -6.74 6.10 15.72
N GLY A 635 -7.73 6.93 16.05
CA GLY A 635 -7.51 8.36 16.28
C GLY A 635 -7.36 8.64 17.77
N ALA A 636 -6.52 9.61 18.14
CA ALA A 636 -6.25 9.97 19.54
C ALA A 636 -7.51 10.42 20.30
N LEU A 637 -8.53 10.90 19.57
CA LEU A 637 -9.82 11.34 20.13
C LEU A 637 -10.90 10.24 20.16
N ASP A 638 -10.59 9.01 19.73
CA ASP A 638 -11.46 7.82 19.85
C ASP A 638 -11.17 7.04 21.15
N HIS A 639 -11.40 7.70 22.28
CA HIS A 639 -11.10 7.13 23.60
C HIS A 639 -11.92 5.88 23.95
N THR A 640 -13.12 5.73 23.37
CA THR A 640 -13.98 4.56 23.65
C THR A 640 -13.34 3.29 23.10
N THR A 641 -12.83 3.36 21.87
CA THR A 641 -12.13 2.23 21.24
C THR A 641 -10.81 1.94 21.94
N PHE A 642 -10.02 2.98 22.26
CA PHE A 642 -8.77 2.80 23.00
C PHE A 642 -8.99 2.10 24.35
N SER A 643 -9.92 2.59 25.16
CA SER A 643 -10.21 2.03 26.50
C SER A 643 -10.66 0.57 26.43
N ALA A 644 -11.39 0.19 25.38
CA ALA A 644 -11.79 -1.21 25.18
C ALA A 644 -10.61 -2.13 24.81
N ASN A 645 -9.57 -1.58 24.17
CA ASN A 645 -8.46 -2.34 23.61
C ASN A 645 -7.21 -2.37 24.48
N GLU A 646 -7.09 -1.43 25.43
CA GLU A 646 -5.92 -1.22 26.28
C GLU A 646 -5.31 -2.54 26.77
N MET A 647 -6.12 -3.38 27.41
CA MET A 647 -5.66 -4.64 27.99
C MET A 647 -5.01 -5.57 26.95
N ASP A 648 -5.60 -5.70 25.76
CA ASP A 648 -5.09 -6.58 24.71
C ASP A 648 -3.85 -5.99 24.03
N LEU A 649 -3.83 -4.68 23.77
CA LEU A 649 -2.65 -3.98 23.25
C LEU A 649 -1.46 -4.13 24.20
N ASP A 650 -1.65 -3.86 25.49
CA ASP A 650 -0.61 -4.03 26.50
C ASP A 650 -0.13 -5.48 26.59
N ARG A 651 -1.05 -6.43 26.55
CA ARG A 651 -0.75 -7.87 26.59
C ARG A 651 0.13 -8.27 25.40
N TYR A 652 -0.20 -7.83 24.19
CA TYR A 652 0.55 -8.15 22.97
C TYR A 652 1.94 -7.49 22.96
N LEU A 653 2.00 -6.20 23.28
CA LEU A 653 3.27 -5.45 23.31
C LEU A 653 4.23 -5.99 24.38
N LYS A 654 3.76 -6.28 25.59
CA LYS A 654 4.59 -6.86 26.68
C LYS A 654 5.12 -8.26 26.31
N LYS A 655 4.32 -9.05 25.60
CA LYS A 655 4.72 -10.40 25.17
C LYS A 655 5.66 -10.40 23.97
N GLY A 656 5.76 -9.29 23.23
CA GLY A 656 6.61 -9.20 22.04
C GLY A 656 5.96 -9.81 20.80
N PHE A 657 4.63 -9.74 20.70
CA PHE A 657 3.93 -10.17 19.49
C PHE A 657 4.16 -9.17 18.35
N ASP A 658 3.94 -9.63 17.12
CA ASP A 658 4.03 -8.79 15.93
C ASP A 658 2.80 -7.87 15.84
N LEU A 659 2.85 -6.77 16.59
CA LEU A 659 1.82 -5.75 16.64
C LEU A 659 2.45 -4.38 16.40
N THR A 660 1.78 -3.60 15.55
CA THR A 660 2.00 -2.16 15.41
C THR A 660 0.68 -1.45 15.69
N TYR A 661 0.63 -0.62 16.73
CA TYR A 661 -0.51 0.25 16.99
C TYR A 661 -0.16 1.67 16.61
N VAL A 662 -0.98 2.31 15.77
CA VAL A 662 -0.77 3.64 15.23
C VAL A 662 -1.94 4.53 15.63
N GLU A 663 -1.64 5.57 16.37
CA GLU A 663 -2.60 6.59 16.79
C GLU A 663 -2.38 7.85 15.95
N TYR A 664 -3.39 8.25 15.17
CA TYR A 664 -3.40 9.54 14.46
C TYR A 664 -3.79 10.66 15.42
N ARG A 665 -3.03 11.76 15.39
CA ARG A 665 -3.19 12.88 16.32
C ARG A 665 -4.35 13.80 16.01
#